data_AF-A0A818WUV2-F1
#
_entry.id   AF-A0A818WUV2-F1
#
_cell.length_a   1.000
_cell.length_b   1.000
_cell.length_c   1.000
_cell.angle_alpha   90.00
_cell.angle_beta   90.00
_cell.angle_gamma   90.00
#
_symmetry.space_group_name_H-M   'P 1'
#
loop_
_entity.id
_entity.type
_entity.pdbx_description
1 polymer ?
#
loop_
_entity_poly.entity_id
_entity_poly.type
_entity_poly.pdbx_seq_one_letter_code
_entity_poly.pdbx_strand_id
1 'polypeptide(L)'
;MAFKTIWEWILSNGWSSLINKNIAIKYFNNNHSESMRILTHLEISMLTNEVIKQIFNFNIHEQLIIIDSEETLLTIPFILGILQTNNSFFICDSNWSENMLRNYIIELKPSLFIRQRQTKAKIYDKIIEPITLLSIVLFDEQIDFYKLNSECYYKDIAYVVTSSGSTGIPKLIFVSHACILPNLDQLKSIFNVTSNDCLFRSTPLTFDPSLVDIFLAIHCGASLCILSKEVRQNPILISSIFNKSHCTIAQMTPSFFRQINTHCNMVQLKTLILGGEKFPDLSNLTIQQMIRQKKRVVNIYGLTEMSCWASYYILNEDDLKSNNGIPLGKALNETSLTLKSYIDNQSQTDYFQLVLESQTRWTQIETLSSVKKFIFETDDLVYFNHQNDQMFYVGRRTLTQKRFGVMINLEYIEQIANQSNLLNACVCFTLNEDENLLILLCKFKNENQISELNSYLKSNLLYHFIPNIIIPLESSIPLNINGKIDRKQIYTLYLSIIKNSSKNTLISMWQNLVNSIPDISSNFILNGGNSLLALTFIEQIKPFYSSIDPNYLFDLILHKTFGDLIDYVNNLQQGRHHDQQEQQQQQQQKTIEYATSNLSATTVINSNSNHIWSIQRCSKIFLHNKDHLMYEYFSFPQESTSSTKQLTLHWKYSMNKCIDASPLVILVDDVRQYVIIGSHAGLINCYQIDSGQFVWSFQTNDRIEATGTISRNGQFFLVGKYFRLSFLRHLKVEINLGDYSGILYIIECSNGKLYSSYQCQGLIKTIPCIHRSVDMIYLGAHDQFIHGIHLQEISSKCIWKYKLESSCASSPQLSADNCRLYVASLGGDVFAFQSDDGKLLWKQPLDKAIFSTIAIWNEKFLLVGCVDQTLYCLDSGNGQKKWTFSTHGPIFSSPCLFNNTVYIGCHDRYLYAIDLSTEQKGILKWKCLFSSMIYGSPFVYDNGRMVIVGSTDGCLRILNTQSGEIVCETKVDGNGLFSSPVVYLNFILVGSRDDYLYCYKLLS
;
A
#
# COMPACT_ATOMS: atom_id res chain seq x y z
N MET A 1 22.20 9.21 -44.39
CA MET A 1 20.83 8.67 -44.59
C MET A 1 20.36 8.19 -43.23
N ALA A 2 19.26 8.73 -42.71
CA ALA A 2 18.68 8.21 -41.47
C ALA A 2 17.87 6.95 -41.81
N PHE A 3 18.14 5.83 -41.13
CA PHE A 3 17.43 4.57 -41.30
C PHE A 3 15.98 4.72 -40.83
N LYS A 4 15.02 4.10 -41.53
CA LYS A 4 13.63 4.12 -41.10
C LYS A 4 13.28 2.97 -40.17
N THR A 5 13.93 1.82 -40.35
CA THR A 5 13.69 0.61 -39.53
C THR A 5 14.98 0.00 -38.97
N ILE A 6 14.85 -0.81 -37.92
CA ILE A 6 15.96 -1.59 -37.34
C ILE A 6 16.56 -2.53 -38.38
N TRP A 7 15.72 -3.13 -39.22
CA TRP A 7 16.17 -4.04 -40.26
C TRP A 7 17.05 -3.34 -41.31
N GLU A 8 16.62 -2.18 -41.81
CA GLU A 8 17.42 -1.36 -42.73
C GLU A 8 18.76 -0.96 -42.12
N TRP A 9 18.77 -0.61 -40.83
CA TRP A 9 19.98 -0.30 -40.08
C TRP A 9 20.93 -1.50 -40.00
N ILE A 10 20.45 -2.70 -39.71
CA ILE A 10 21.26 -3.92 -39.69
C ILE A 10 21.87 -4.20 -41.08
N LEU A 11 21.08 -4.09 -42.16
CA LEU A 11 21.55 -4.36 -43.53
C LEU A 11 22.66 -3.41 -43.98
N SER A 12 22.56 -2.12 -43.62
CA SER A 12 23.47 -1.07 -44.10
C SER A 12 24.94 -1.27 -43.73
N ASN A 13 25.22 -2.02 -42.66
CA ASN A 13 26.57 -2.24 -42.16
C ASN A 13 27.15 -3.60 -42.57
N GLY A 14 26.62 -4.17 -43.66
CA GLY A 14 27.24 -5.34 -44.28
C GLY A 14 26.88 -6.65 -43.59
N TRP A 15 25.71 -6.78 -42.98
CA TRP A 15 25.25 -8.11 -42.57
C TRP A 15 25.29 -9.10 -43.76
N SER A 16 24.98 -8.64 -44.98
CA SER A 16 25.14 -9.41 -46.21
C SER A 16 26.59 -9.85 -46.51
N SER A 17 27.59 -9.06 -46.13
CA SER A 17 29.02 -9.42 -46.27
C SER A 17 29.54 -10.27 -45.10
N LEU A 18 28.85 -10.26 -43.96
CA LEU A 18 29.12 -11.07 -42.77
C LEU A 18 28.52 -12.50 -42.80
N ILE A 19 27.74 -12.82 -43.84
CA ILE A 19 27.12 -14.16 -44.06
C ILE A 19 28.17 -15.29 -44.14
N ASN A 20 29.44 -14.96 -44.33
CA ASN A 20 30.54 -15.93 -44.33
C ASN A 20 30.84 -16.50 -42.93
N LYS A 21 30.26 -17.67 -42.62
CA LYS A 21 30.65 -18.73 -41.65
C LYS A 21 31.06 -18.34 -40.21
N ASN A 22 30.97 -17.09 -39.77
CA ASN A 22 31.25 -16.72 -38.39
C ASN A 22 30.10 -17.16 -37.46
N ILE A 23 30.48 -17.57 -36.24
CA ILE A 23 29.56 -17.95 -35.17
C ILE A 23 28.77 -16.72 -34.75
N ALA A 24 27.44 -16.79 -34.85
CA ALA A 24 26.54 -15.72 -34.46
C ALA A 24 25.91 -15.96 -33.08
N ILE A 25 25.55 -17.21 -32.76
CA ILE A 25 24.94 -17.56 -31.47
C ILE A 25 25.70 -18.74 -30.86
N LYS A 26 25.99 -18.65 -29.56
CA LYS A 26 26.46 -19.73 -28.69
C LYS A 26 25.42 -19.97 -27.61
N TYR A 27 24.62 -21.02 -27.73
CA TYR A 27 23.53 -21.33 -26.80
C TYR A 27 23.92 -22.44 -25.83
N PHE A 28 23.72 -22.22 -24.53
CA PHE A 28 24.02 -23.18 -23.46
C PHE A 28 22.76 -23.51 -22.65
N ASN A 29 22.48 -24.81 -22.45
CA ASN A 29 21.32 -25.31 -21.71
C ASN A 29 21.73 -26.21 -20.51
N ASN A 30 20.74 -26.66 -19.73
CA ASN A 30 20.95 -27.39 -18.46
C ASN A 30 21.44 -28.85 -18.59
N ASN A 31 21.51 -29.39 -19.81
CA ASN A 31 21.96 -30.78 -20.01
C ASN A 31 23.49 -30.85 -19.87
N HIS A 32 23.96 -30.98 -18.63
CA HIS A 32 25.33 -31.35 -18.24
C HIS A 32 26.45 -30.84 -19.17
N SER A 33 26.88 -29.58 -19.00
CA SER A 33 28.21 -29.04 -19.37
C SER A 33 28.76 -29.22 -20.81
N GLU A 34 28.06 -29.89 -21.74
CA GLU A 34 28.61 -30.31 -23.04
C GLU A 34 27.78 -29.92 -24.28
N SER A 35 26.46 -29.75 -24.21
CA SER A 35 25.69 -29.40 -25.43
C SER A 35 25.64 -27.88 -25.69
N MET A 36 26.76 -27.34 -26.18
CA MET A 36 26.81 -26.02 -26.81
C MET A 36 26.17 -26.11 -28.21
N ARG A 37 25.04 -25.44 -28.43
CA ARG A 37 24.48 -25.28 -29.78
C ARG A 37 25.02 -23.99 -30.40
N ILE A 38 25.51 -24.08 -31.64
CA ILE A 38 26.08 -22.95 -32.37
C ILE A 38 25.22 -22.68 -33.60
N LEU A 39 24.89 -21.41 -33.85
CA LEU A 39 24.37 -20.94 -35.13
C LEU A 39 25.31 -19.94 -35.75
N THR A 40 25.53 -20.06 -37.05
CA THR A 40 26.22 -19.09 -37.89
C THR A 40 25.28 -17.99 -38.38
N HIS A 41 25.82 -16.86 -38.84
CA HIS A 41 25.02 -15.82 -39.47
C HIS A 41 24.23 -16.32 -40.69
N LEU A 42 24.76 -17.30 -41.43
CA LEU A 42 24.08 -17.93 -42.56
C LEU A 42 22.86 -18.73 -42.11
N GLU A 43 22.99 -19.56 -41.08
CA GLU A 43 21.87 -20.34 -40.55
C GLU A 43 20.78 -19.44 -39.97
N ILE A 44 21.15 -18.37 -39.26
CA ILE A 44 20.19 -17.36 -38.80
C ILE A 44 19.45 -16.75 -40.00
N SER A 45 20.16 -16.39 -41.07
CA SER A 45 19.53 -15.83 -42.27
C SER A 45 18.58 -16.82 -42.94
N MET A 46 18.96 -18.10 -43.05
CA MET A 46 18.10 -19.15 -43.59
C MET A 46 16.82 -19.34 -42.75
N LEU A 47 16.97 -19.44 -41.42
CA LEU A 47 15.83 -19.55 -40.50
C LEU A 47 14.93 -18.32 -40.55
N THR A 48 15.53 -17.12 -40.60
CA THR A 48 14.81 -15.83 -40.74
C THR A 48 13.98 -15.80 -42.02
N ASN A 49 14.54 -16.25 -43.15
CA ASN A 49 13.82 -16.33 -44.42
C ASN A 49 12.63 -17.29 -44.37
N GLU A 50 12.74 -18.42 -43.66
CA GLU A 50 11.61 -19.32 -43.47
C GLU A 50 10.49 -18.67 -42.63
N VAL A 51 10.84 -17.96 -41.56
CA VAL A 51 9.87 -17.20 -40.76
C VAL A 51 9.14 -16.15 -41.61
N ILE A 52 9.88 -15.42 -42.45
CA ILE A 52 9.33 -14.39 -43.34
C ILE A 52 8.33 -14.98 -44.35
N LYS A 53 8.69 -16.11 -44.98
CA LYS A 53 7.79 -16.81 -45.90
C LYS A 53 6.46 -17.14 -45.21
N GLN A 54 6.51 -17.59 -43.96
CA GLN A 54 5.28 -17.90 -43.23
C GLN A 54 4.48 -16.66 -42.86
N ILE A 55 5.13 -15.59 -42.40
CA ILE A 55 4.43 -14.33 -42.09
C ILE A 55 3.72 -13.78 -43.35
N PHE A 56 4.37 -13.84 -44.52
CA PHE A 56 3.75 -13.42 -45.78
C PHE A 56 2.51 -14.23 -46.16
N ASN A 57 2.47 -15.54 -45.87
CA ASN A 57 1.29 -16.37 -46.12
C ASN A 57 0.04 -15.89 -45.37
N PHE A 58 0.21 -15.15 -44.27
CA PHE A 58 -0.91 -14.60 -43.49
C PHE A 58 -1.39 -13.22 -43.94
N ASN A 59 -0.67 -12.59 -44.87
CA ASN A 59 -0.92 -11.25 -45.40
C ASN A 59 -1.07 -10.18 -44.29
N ILE A 60 -0.13 -10.18 -43.34
CA ILE A 60 -0.07 -9.21 -42.23
C ILE A 60 1.05 -8.20 -42.45
N HIS A 61 0.77 -6.93 -42.21
CA HIS A 61 1.69 -5.80 -42.43
C HIS A 61 1.41 -4.69 -41.42
N GLU A 62 2.45 -4.13 -40.80
CA GLU A 62 2.31 -3.15 -39.70
C GLU A 62 1.43 -3.67 -38.57
N GLN A 63 1.50 -4.96 -38.25
CA GLN A 63 0.71 -5.57 -37.17
C GLN A 63 1.62 -6.14 -36.07
N LEU A 64 1.04 -6.41 -34.90
CA LEU A 64 1.77 -6.97 -33.77
C LEU A 64 1.70 -8.50 -33.78
N ILE A 65 2.86 -9.13 -33.62
CA ILE A 65 3.06 -10.57 -33.58
C ILE A 65 3.57 -10.97 -32.19
N ILE A 66 2.90 -11.93 -31.54
CA ILE A 66 3.36 -12.47 -30.25
C ILE A 66 4.28 -13.66 -30.47
N ILE A 67 5.42 -13.68 -29.78
CA ILE A 67 6.35 -14.80 -29.72
C ILE A 67 6.14 -15.51 -28.38
N ASP A 68 5.58 -16.72 -28.43
CA ASP A 68 5.49 -17.66 -27.31
C ASP A 68 6.54 -18.76 -27.47
N SER A 69 7.73 -18.48 -26.97
CA SER A 69 8.88 -19.38 -27.07
C SER A 69 9.68 -19.28 -25.77
N GLU A 70 10.17 -20.43 -25.28
CA GLU A 70 11.22 -20.42 -24.29
C GLU A 70 12.47 -19.72 -24.87
N GLU A 71 13.38 -19.24 -24.04
CA GLU A 71 14.57 -18.55 -24.55
C GLU A 71 15.50 -19.53 -25.28
N THR A 72 15.26 -19.70 -26.58
CA THR A 72 15.97 -20.63 -27.46
C THR A 72 16.77 -19.87 -28.51
N LEU A 73 17.53 -20.63 -29.29
CA LEU A 73 18.26 -20.13 -30.46
C LEU A 73 17.33 -19.62 -31.59
N LEU A 74 16.06 -20.05 -31.62
CA LEU A 74 15.09 -19.65 -32.65
C LEU A 74 14.43 -18.29 -32.42
N THR A 75 14.49 -17.76 -31.19
CA THR A 75 13.87 -16.47 -30.87
C THR A 75 14.47 -15.31 -31.68
N ILE A 76 15.76 -15.38 -32.01
CA ILE A 76 16.42 -14.35 -32.82
C ILE A 76 15.92 -14.37 -34.28
N PRO A 77 15.89 -15.52 -34.99
CA PRO A 77 15.21 -15.63 -36.27
C PRO A 77 13.76 -15.11 -36.27
N PHE A 78 12.99 -15.36 -35.20
CA PHE A 78 11.63 -14.82 -35.08
C PHE A 78 11.62 -13.28 -35.04
N ILE A 79 12.41 -12.67 -34.16
CA ILE A 79 12.53 -11.21 -34.04
C ILE A 79 12.92 -10.59 -35.39
N LEU A 80 13.94 -11.15 -36.05
CA LEU A 80 14.45 -10.65 -37.31
C LEU A 80 13.41 -10.75 -38.44
N GLY A 81 12.71 -11.88 -38.55
CA GLY A 81 11.71 -12.09 -39.59
C GLY A 81 10.47 -11.19 -39.42
N ILE A 82 10.06 -10.95 -38.18
CA ILE A 82 8.97 -10.02 -37.85
C ILE A 82 9.34 -8.59 -38.25
N LEU A 83 10.54 -8.12 -37.86
CA LEU A 83 11.00 -6.77 -38.19
C LEU A 83 11.20 -6.59 -39.71
N GLN A 84 11.69 -7.60 -40.42
CA GLN A 84 11.89 -7.54 -41.87
C GLN A 84 10.56 -7.45 -42.64
N THR A 85 9.46 -7.96 -42.07
CA THR A 85 8.12 -7.89 -42.65
C THR A 85 7.35 -6.62 -42.25
N ASN A 86 8.03 -5.63 -41.68
CA ASN A 86 7.46 -4.39 -41.14
C ASN A 86 6.38 -4.63 -40.07
N ASN A 87 6.52 -5.72 -39.30
CA ASN A 87 5.64 -6.03 -38.18
C ASN A 87 6.37 -5.77 -36.85
N SER A 88 5.59 -5.57 -35.79
CA SER A 88 6.11 -5.39 -34.42
C SER A 88 6.05 -6.71 -33.67
N PHE A 89 6.90 -6.89 -32.65
CA PHE A 89 6.85 -8.10 -31.81
C PHE A 89 6.64 -7.84 -30.32
N PHE A 90 6.10 -8.84 -29.63
CA PHE A 90 6.02 -8.91 -28.17
C PHE A 90 6.38 -10.33 -27.72
N ILE A 91 7.28 -10.46 -26.75
CA ILE A 91 7.77 -11.77 -26.26
C ILE A 91 7.08 -12.09 -24.94
N CYS A 92 6.45 -13.27 -24.85
CA CYS A 92 5.81 -13.72 -23.61
C CYS A 92 6.82 -14.31 -22.62
N ASP A 93 6.59 -14.08 -21.32
CA ASP A 93 7.30 -14.81 -20.25
C ASP A 93 6.58 -16.14 -19.98
N SER A 94 7.33 -17.24 -19.94
CA SER A 94 6.79 -18.58 -19.65
C SER A 94 6.24 -18.72 -18.22
N ASN A 95 6.50 -17.77 -17.32
CA ASN A 95 5.95 -17.74 -15.96
C ASN A 95 4.66 -16.93 -15.82
N TRP A 96 4.18 -16.26 -16.86
CA TRP A 96 2.95 -15.47 -16.75
C TRP A 96 1.73 -16.34 -16.50
N SER A 97 0.84 -15.87 -15.62
CA SER A 97 -0.43 -16.54 -15.36
C SER A 97 -1.39 -16.37 -16.53
N GLU A 98 -2.35 -17.29 -16.62
CA GLU A 98 -3.37 -17.29 -17.69
C GLU A 98 -4.10 -15.95 -17.78
N ASN A 99 -4.45 -15.37 -16.63
CA ASN A 99 -5.16 -14.09 -16.57
C ASN A 99 -4.29 -12.92 -17.07
N MET A 100 -2.99 -12.89 -16.77
CA MET A 100 -2.11 -11.83 -17.24
C MET A 100 -1.96 -11.87 -18.76
N LEU A 101 -1.74 -13.07 -19.30
CA LEU A 101 -1.61 -13.29 -20.73
C LEU A 101 -2.91 -12.93 -21.47
N ARG A 102 -4.07 -13.31 -20.92
CA ARG A 102 -5.38 -12.93 -21.46
C ARG A 102 -5.54 -11.41 -21.55
N ASN A 103 -5.18 -10.69 -20.49
CA ASN A 103 -5.29 -9.24 -20.45
C ASN A 103 -4.40 -8.58 -21.51
N TYR A 104 -3.14 -9.04 -21.64
CA TYR A 104 -2.24 -8.53 -22.66
C TYR A 104 -2.74 -8.81 -24.08
N ILE A 105 -3.33 -9.98 -24.34
CA ILE A 105 -3.92 -10.26 -25.66
C ILE A 105 -5.06 -9.29 -25.98
N ILE A 106 -5.95 -9.05 -25.01
CA ILE A 106 -7.08 -8.13 -25.17
C ILE A 106 -6.59 -6.70 -25.47
N GLU A 107 -5.55 -6.28 -24.76
CA GLU A 107 -4.99 -4.93 -24.85
C GLU A 107 -4.17 -4.73 -26.13
N LEU A 108 -3.30 -5.70 -26.44
CA LEU A 108 -2.38 -5.68 -27.58
C LEU A 108 -3.06 -6.01 -28.90
N LYS A 109 -4.20 -6.72 -28.90
CA LYS A 109 -4.91 -7.14 -30.12
C LYS A 109 -3.96 -7.67 -31.21
N PRO A 110 -3.10 -8.64 -30.91
CA PRO A 110 -2.12 -9.16 -31.87
C PRO A 110 -2.82 -9.85 -33.05
N SER A 111 -2.16 -9.88 -34.20
CA SER A 111 -2.70 -10.51 -35.43
C SER A 111 -2.16 -11.91 -35.67
N LEU A 112 -1.02 -12.26 -35.08
CA LEU A 112 -0.38 -13.55 -35.24
C LEU A 112 0.34 -13.97 -33.96
N PHE A 113 0.33 -15.27 -33.68
CA PHE A 113 1.14 -15.92 -32.67
C PHE A 113 2.12 -16.89 -33.31
N ILE A 114 3.38 -16.82 -32.91
CA ILE A 114 4.42 -17.80 -33.22
C ILE A 114 4.72 -18.58 -31.95
N ARG A 115 4.45 -19.88 -31.96
CA ARG A 115 4.55 -20.73 -30.77
C ARG A 115 5.45 -21.93 -31.01
N GLN A 116 6.34 -22.20 -30.07
CA GLN A 116 7.15 -23.41 -30.06
C GLN A 116 6.42 -24.52 -29.29
N ARG A 117 6.09 -25.65 -29.93
CA ARG A 117 5.16 -26.67 -29.39
C ARG A 117 5.64 -27.38 -28.10
N GLN A 118 6.94 -27.31 -27.80
CA GLN A 118 7.52 -27.87 -26.56
C GLN A 118 7.28 -26.98 -25.33
N THR A 119 6.78 -25.74 -25.47
CA THR A 119 6.36 -24.91 -24.33
C THR A 119 5.07 -25.47 -23.73
N LYS A 120 4.99 -25.53 -22.38
CA LYS A 120 3.85 -26.11 -21.64
C LYS A 120 2.51 -25.58 -22.17
N ALA A 121 1.85 -26.40 -22.98
CA ALA A 121 0.50 -26.17 -23.47
C ALA A 121 -0.47 -26.11 -22.29
N LYS A 122 -1.13 -24.96 -22.08
CA LYS A 122 -2.37 -24.92 -21.28
C LYS A 122 -3.23 -23.65 -21.38
N ILE A 123 -2.77 -22.55 -21.99
CA ILE A 123 -3.44 -21.26 -21.77
C ILE A 123 -4.31 -20.82 -22.97
N TYR A 124 -3.83 -20.98 -24.20
CA TYR A 124 -4.43 -20.32 -25.37
C TYR A 124 -5.67 -21.02 -25.95
N ASP A 125 -5.75 -22.35 -25.85
CA ASP A 125 -6.82 -23.16 -26.43
C ASP A 125 -8.22 -22.86 -25.82
N LYS A 126 -8.27 -22.11 -24.72
CA LYS A 126 -9.51 -21.69 -24.03
C LYS A 126 -9.89 -20.22 -24.23
N ILE A 127 -8.96 -19.36 -24.69
CA ILE A 127 -9.14 -17.89 -24.65
C ILE A 127 -9.52 -17.33 -26.03
N ILE A 128 -9.04 -17.98 -27.07
CA ILE A 128 -9.29 -17.68 -28.48
C ILE A 128 -9.56 -19.05 -29.08
N GLU A 129 -10.47 -19.23 -30.04
CA GLU A 129 -10.51 -20.45 -30.86
C GLU A 129 -9.43 -20.30 -31.95
N PRO A 130 -8.14 -20.59 -31.68
CA PRO A 130 -7.07 -20.20 -32.57
C PRO A 130 -6.89 -21.37 -33.54
N ILE A 131 -7.48 -21.27 -34.73
CA ILE A 131 -7.24 -22.31 -35.75
C ILE A 131 -5.74 -22.28 -36.06
N THR A 132 -5.02 -23.35 -35.75
CA THR A 132 -3.64 -23.51 -36.22
C THR A 132 -3.69 -23.53 -37.74
N LEU A 133 -3.20 -22.46 -38.35
CA LEU A 133 -3.26 -22.32 -39.80
C LEU A 133 -2.04 -22.96 -40.47
N LEU A 134 -0.91 -23.02 -39.77
CA LEU A 134 0.33 -23.56 -40.30
C LEU A 134 1.24 -24.08 -39.19
N SER A 135 1.87 -25.23 -39.42
CA SER A 135 2.96 -25.78 -38.59
C SER A 135 4.17 -26.04 -39.46
N ILE A 136 5.36 -25.64 -39.00
CA ILE A 136 6.64 -25.91 -39.67
C ILE A 136 7.64 -26.50 -38.68
N VAL A 137 8.66 -27.19 -39.19
CA VAL A 137 9.79 -27.64 -38.37
C VAL A 137 10.99 -26.74 -38.68
N LEU A 138 11.47 -26.03 -37.66
CA LEU A 138 12.69 -25.22 -37.74
C LEU A 138 13.70 -25.79 -36.77
N PHE A 139 14.86 -26.22 -37.26
CA PHE A 139 15.97 -26.71 -36.43
C PHE A 139 15.53 -27.82 -35.44
N ASP A 140 14.81 -28.82 -35.96
CA ASP A 140 14.21 -29.95 -35.22
C ASP A 140 13.14 -29.57 -34.17
N GLU A 141 12.70 -28.32 -34.16
CA GLU A 141 11.65 -27.83 -33.26
C GLU A 141 10.37 -27.53 -34.07
N GLN A 142 9.23 -28.04 -33.60
CA GLN A 142 7.93 -27.77 -34.20
C GLN A 142 7.42 -26.39 -33.78
N ILE A 143 7.17 -25.55 -34.78
CA ILE A 143 6.69 -24.17 -34.64
C ILE A 143 5.30 -24.05 -35.26
N ASP A 144 4.35 -23.60 -34.46
CA ASP A 144 2.96 -23.41 -34.82
C ASP A 144 2.66 -21.90 -34.99
N PHE A 145 1.93 -21.56 -36.06
CA PHE A 145 1.49 -20.20 -36.38
C PHE A 145 -0.03 -20.10 -36.27
N TYR A 146 -0.51 -19.20 -35.41
CA TYR A 146 -1.94 -18.98 -35.18
C TYR A 146 -2.32 -17.57 -35.57
N LYS A 147 -3.21 -17.42 -36.55
CA LYS A 147 -3.75 -16.12 -36.94
C LYS A 147 -4.93 -15.75 -36.05
N LEU A 148 -5.00 -14.47 -35.73
CA LEU A 148 -6.07 -13.89 -34.93
C LEU A 148 -6.86 -12.88 -35.75
N ASN A 149 -8.13 -12.72 -35.41
CA ASN A 149 -8.98 -11.69 -36.00
C ASN A 149 -8.68 -10.35 -35.34
N SER A 150 -7.67 -9.65 -35.86
CA SER A 150 -7.33 -8.28 -35.48
C SER A 150 -6.96 -7.44 -36.69
N GLU A 151 -7.46 -6.20 -36.71
CA GLU A 151 -7.16 -5.19 -37.74
C GLU A 151 -6.41 -3.98 -37.15
N CYS A 152 -5.69 -4.16 -36.04
CA CYS A 152 -4.92 -3.09 -35.40
C CYS A 152 -3.57 -2.89 -36.09
N TYR A 153 -3.27 -1.64 -36.47
CA TYR A 153 -2.01 -1.27 -37.10
C TYR A 153 -1.07 -0.58 -36.11
N TYR A 154 0.19 -1.02 -36.11
CA TYR A 154 1.30 -0.64 -35.23
C TYR A 154 2.40 0.08 -35.99
N LYS A 155 2.02 1.12 -36.73
CA LYS A 155 2.96 1.87 -37.56
C LYS A 155 4.10 2.46 -36.73
N ASP A 156 5.32 2.35 -37.27
CA ASP A 156 6.59 2.80 -36.68
C ASP A 156 7.03 2.05 -35.40
N ILE A 157 6.21 1.15 -34.84
CA ILE A 157 6.54 0.38 -33.63
C ILE A 157 7.44 -0.81 -33.99
N ALA A 158 8.56 -0.95 -33.29
CA ALA A 158 9.47 -2.07 -33.44
C ALA A 158 9.08 -3.23 -32.52
N TYR A 159 8.85 -2.93 -31.25
CA TYR A 159 8.56 -3.94 -30.25
C TYR A 159 7.77 -3.37 -29.08
N VAL A 160 7.16 -4.27 -28.32
CA VAL A 160 6.50 -3.96 -27.04
C VAL A 160 7.25 -4.68 -25.93
N VAL A 161 7.45 -4.01 -24.80
CA VAL A 161 8.06 -4.59 -23.58
C VAL A 161 7.22 -4.22 -22.37
N THR A 162 7.30 -5.04 -21.33
CA THR A 162 6.67 -4.75 -20.04
C THR A 162 7.68 -4.14 -19.07
N SER A 163 7.33 -3.05 -18.38
CA SER A 163 8.11 -2.54 -17.25
C SER A 163 7.43 -2.85 -15.93
N SER A 164 8.22 -3.07 -14.86
CA SER A 164 7.69 -3.14 -13.50
C SER A 164 7.19 -1.76 -13.10
N GLY A 165 5.93 -1.44 -13.37
CA GLY A 165 5.33 -0.17 -12.95
C GLY A 165 5.46 0.01 -11.44
N SER A 166 5.60 1.25 -10.97
CA SER A 166 5.74 1.68 -9.56
C SER A 166 4.61 1.24 -8.61
N THR A 167 3.67 0.49 -9.14
CA THR A 167 2.32 0.36 -8.64
C THR A 167 1.82 -1.09 -8.82
N GLY A 168 2.76 -2.01 -9.07
CA GLY A 168 2.60 -3.46 -8.96
C GLY A 168 2.14 -4.20 -10.22
N ILE A 169 1.36 -3.54 -11.08
CA ILE A 169 0.94 -4.07 -12.39
C ILE A 169 1.99 -3.66 -13.46
N PRO A 170 2.54 -4.58 -14.27
CA PRO A 170 3.49 -4.20 -15.30
C PRO A 170 2.84 -3.34 -16.40
N LYS A 171 3.52 -2.28 -16.84
CA LYS A 171 3.04 -1.38 -17.90
C LYS A 171 3.50 -1.90 -19.26
N LEU A 172 2.66 -1.79 -20.29
CA LEU A 172 3.06 -2.01 -21.68
C LEU A 172 3.69 -0.75 -22.27
N ILE A 173 4.88 -0.89 -22.85
CA ILE A 173 5.64 0.19 -23.48
C ILE A 173 5.86 -0.19 -24.93
N PHE A 174 5.26 0.58 -25.84
CA PHE A 174 5.42 0.43 -27.29
C PHE A 174 6.60 1.29 -27.73
N VAL A 175 7.66 0.65 -28.22
CA VAL A 175 8.91 1.30 -28.60
C VAL A 175 9.00 1.38 -30.12
N SER A 176 9.17 2.61 -30.63
CA SER A 176 9.32 2.86 -32.06
C SER A 176 10.72 2.54 -32.58
N HIS A 177 10.84 2.22 -33.88
CA HIS A 177 12.15 2.04 -34.53
C HIS A 177 13.04 3.27 -34.34
N ALA A 178 12.49 4.47 -34.54
CA ALA A 178 13.19 5.73 -34.39
C ALA A 178 13.72 5.97 -32.96
N CYS A 179 13.13 5.33 -31.95
CA CYS A 179 13.51 5.51 -30.55
C CYS A 179 14.79 4.75 -30.16
N ILE A 180 14.99 3.54 -30.69
CA ILE A 180 16.15 2.69 -30.36
C ILE A 180 17.35 2.91 -31.27
N LEU A 181 17.14 3.25 -32.55
CA LEU A 181 18.20 3.35 -33.56
C LEU A 181 19.34 4.32 -33.17
N PRO A 182 19.09 5.56 -32.74
CA PRO A 182 20.16 6.50 -32.37
C PRO A 182 21.02 5.99 -31.21
N ASN A 183 20.40 5.22 -30.31
CA ASN A 183 21.05 4.62 -29.16
C ASN A 183 22.04 3.53 -29.61
N LEU A 184 21.62 2.62 -30.49
CA LEU A 184 22.45 1.50 -30.96
C LEU A 184 23.74 1.97 -31.66
N ASP A 185 23.65 2.98 -32.52
CA ASP A 185 24.83 3.53 -33.21
C ASP A 185 25.88 4.06 -32.25
N GLN A 186 25.45 4.79 -31.22
CA GLN A 186 26.38 5.34 -30.24
C GLN A 186 26.92 4.25 -29.31
N LEU A 187 26.08 3.30 -28.86
CA LEU A 187 26.48 2.20 -27.98
C LEU A 187 27.51 1.28 -28.62
N LYS A 188 27.46 1.04 -29.94
CA LYS A 188 28.53 0.34 -30.67
C LYS A 188 29.90 0.94 -30.37
N SER A 189 30.00 2.27 -30.43
CA SER A 189 31.25 3.00 -30.15
C SER A 189 31.62 3.00 -28.66
N ILE A 190 30.64 3.14 -27.76
CA ILE A 190 30.86 3.19 -26.30
C ILE A 190 31.29 1.83 -25.77
N PHE A 191 30.69 0.75 -26.26
CA PHE A 191 31.03 -0.61 -25.83
C PHE A 191 32.24 -1.20 -26.57
N ASN A 192 32.69 -0.53 -27.64
CA ASN A 192 33.76 -0.98 -28.53
C ASN A 192 33.46 -2.34 -29.17
N VAL A 193 32.26 -2.51 -29.72
CA VAL A 193 31.84 -3.79 -30.33
C VAL A 193 32.43 -3.95 -31.73
N THR A 194 33.01 -5.11 -32.00
CA THR A 194 33.58 -5.52 -33.29
C THR A 194 33.10 -6.92 -33.65
N SER A 195 33.31 -7.35 -34.89
CA SER A 195 32.92 -8.70 -35.35
C SER A 195 33.66 -9.85 -34.65
N ASN A 196 34.79 -9.57 -33.99
CA ASN A 196 35.56 -10.57 -33.24
C ASN A 196 35.05 -10.77 -31.80
N ASP A 197 34.02 -10.03 -31.38
CA ASP A 197 33.55 -10.07 -30.00
C ASP A 197 32.52 -11.16 -29.73
N CYS A 198 32.40 -11.49 -28.45
CA CYS A 198 31.32 -12.30 -27.93
C CYS A 198 30.61 -11.55 -26.80
N LEU A 199 29.37 -11.14 -27.05
CA LEU A 199 28.51 -10.47 -26.08
C LEU A 199 27.88 -11.51 -25.17
N PHE A 200 28.05 -11.34 -23.87
CA PHE A 200 27.42 -12.16 -22.85
C PHE A 200 26.02 -11.62 -22.53
N ARG A 201 24.97 -12.29 -23.03
CA ARG A 201 23.59 -11.90 -22.74
C ARG A 201 23.10 -12.57 -21.47
N SER A 202 23.32 -11.92 -20.33
CA SER A 202 22.74 -12.35 -19.05
C SER A 202 21.27 -11.94 -18.88
N THR A 203 20.81 -10.93 -19.61
CA THR A 203 19.47 -10.33 -19.43
C THR A 203 18.39 -11.13 -20.16
N PRO A 204 17.23 -11.45 -19.54
CA PRO A 204 16.09 -12.09 -20.19
C PRO A 204 15.55 -11.36 -21.41
N LEU A 205 14.94 -12.11 -22.34
CA LEU A 205 14.36 -11.55 -23.58
C LEU A 205 13.15 -10.63 -23.35
N THR A 206 12.52 -10.73 -22.19
CA THR A 206 11.40 -9.87 -21.77
C THR A 206 11.85 -8.47 -21.32
N PHE A 207 13.16 -8.20 -21.32
CA PHE A 207 13.77 -6.94 -20.90
C PHE A 207 14.55 -6.29 -22.04
N ASP A 208 14.43 -4.97 -22.15
CA ASP A 208 14.97 -4.17 -23.25
C ASP A 208 16.51 -4.14 -23.39
N PRO A 209 17.35 -4.28 -22.33
CA PRO A 209 18.81 -4.41 -22.54
C PRO A 209 19.19 -5.66 -23.34
N SER A 210 18.37 -6.72 -23.29
CA SER A 210 18.62 -7.92 -24.09
C SER A 210 18.47 -7.65 -25.59
N LEU A 211 17.55 -6.76 -25.97
CA LEU A 211 17.34 -6.34 -27.36
C LEU A 211 18.52 -5.48 -27.84
N VAL A 212 19.08 -4.65 -26.96
CA VAL A 212 20.33 -3.93 -27.25
C VAL A 212 21.47 -4.91 -27.53
N ASP A 213 21.66 -5.93 -26.70
CA ASP A 213 22.70 -6.96 -26.92
C ASP A 213 22.50 -7.69 -28.26
N ILE A 214 21.25 -8.06 -28.59
CA ILE A 214 20.90 -8.75 -29.83
C ILE A 214 21.18 -7.86 -31.05
N PHE A 215 20.65 -6.63 -31.07
CA PHE A 215 20.81 -5.74 -32.20
C PHE A 215 22.26 -5.31 -32.39
N LEU A 216 23.00 -5.04 -31.31
CA LEU A 216 24.43 -4.72 -31.41
C LEU A 216 25.25 -5.90 -31.93
N ALA A 217 25.02 -7.11 -31.41
CA ALA A 217 25.77 -8.29 -31.85
C ALA A 217 25.55 -8.56 -33.35
N ILE A 218 24.29 -8.59 -33.78
CA ILE A 218 23.93 -8.88 -35.18
C ILE A 218 24.47 -7.79 -36.10
N HIS A 219 24.28 -6.52 -35.74
CA HIS A 219 24.75 -5.38 -36.55
C HIS A 219 26.27 -5.34 -36.68
N CYS A 220 27.01 -5.71 -35.63
CA CYS A 220 28.47 -5.70 -35.67
C CYS A 220 29.09 -6.98 -36.25
N GLY A 221 28.27 -8.00 -36.56
CA GLY A 221 28.77 -9.33 -36.91
C GLY A 221 29.47 -10.04 -35.76
N ALA A 222 29.16 -9.67 -34.52
CA ALA A 222 29.69 -10.27 -33.31
C ALA A 222 28.86 -11.50 -32.92
N SER A 223 29.43 -12.35 -32.07
CA SER A 223 28.72 -13.50 -31.52
C SER A 223 27.95 -13.15 -30.24
N LEU A 224 26.82 -13.81 -30.01
CA LEU A 224 26.00 -13.68 -28.80
C LEU A 224 26.04 -14.98 -28.00
N CYS A 225 26.49 -14.91 -26.75
CA CYS A 225 26.41 -16.01 -25.81
C CYS A 225 25.06 -15.94 -25.08
N ILE A 226 24.21 -16.92 -25.33
CA ILE A 226 22.87 -17.03 -24.76
C ILE A 226 22.83 -18.18 -23.77
N LEU A 227 22.27 -17.90 -22.59
CA LEU A 227 22.07 -18.88 -21.54
C LEU A 227 20.59 -19.25 -21.44
N SER A 228 20.29 -20.54 -21.27
CA SER A 228 18.95 -20.98 -20.89
C SER A 228 18.59 -20.44 -19.50
N LYS A 229 17.29 -20.44 -19.20
CA LYS A 229 16.75 -19.95 -17.94
C LYS A 229 17.37 -20.66 -16.73
N GLU A 230 17.52 -21.98 -16.80
CA GLU A 230 18.07 -22.82 -15.74
C GLU A 230 19.54 -22.49 -15.47
N VAL A 231 20.31 -22.25 -16.54
CA VAL A 231 21.72 -21.91 -16.45
C VAL A 231 21.92 -20.55 -15.78
N ARG A 232 21.10 -19.54 -16.14
CA ARG A 232 21.18 -18.21 -15.53
C ARG A 232 20.93 -18.17 -14.03
N GLN A 233 20.24 -19.17 -13.50
CA GLN A 233 19.95 -19.27 -12.07
C GLN A 233 21.07 -19.95 -11.27
N ASN A 234 22.12 -20.43 -11.94
CA ASN A 234 23.22 -21.17 -11.31
C ASN A 234 24.58 -20.46 -11.55
N PRO A 235 25.08 -19.67 -10.57
CA PRO A 235 26.33 -18.92 -10.70
C PRO A 235 27.57 -19.77 -11.00
N ILE A 236 27.58 -21.03 -10.53
CA ILE A 236 28.68 -21.97 -10.77
C ILE A 236 28.69 -22.40 -12.24
N LEU A 237 27.52 -22.74 -12.80
CA LEU A 237 27.39 -23.05 -14.22
C LEU A 237 27.75 -21.84 -15.08
N ILE A 238 27.28 -20.64 -14.71
CA ILE A 238 27.62 -19.40 -15.41
C ILE A 238 29.12 -19.18 -15.46
N SER A 239 29.83 -19.35 -14.32
CA SER A 239 31.29 -19.22 -14.30
C SER A 239 31.98 -20.19 -15.26
N SER A 240 31.54 -21.45 -15.26
CA SER A 240 32.09 -22.46 -16.17
C SER A 240 31.84 -22.14 -17.65
N ILE A 241 30.68 -21.57 -17.96
CA ILE A 241 30.28 -21.22 -19.33
C ILE A 241 30.97 -19.95 -19.79
N PHE A 242 31.09 -18.94 -18.93
CA PHE A 242 31.71 -17.65 -19.26
C PHE A 242 33.15 -17.81 -19.75
N ASN A 243 33.91 -18.72 -19.12
CA ASN A 243 35.27 -19.04 -19.55
C ASN A 243 35.31 -19.82 -20.88
N LYS A 244 34.33 -20.71 -21.13
CA LYS A 244 34.21 -21.50 -22.36
C LYS A 244 33.69 -20.70 -23.55
N SER A 245 32.83 -19.71 -23.30
CA SER A 245 32.17 -18.92 -24.34
C SER A 245 33.08 -17.85 -24.95
N HIS A 246 34.21 -17.56 -24.30
CA HIS A 246 35.15 -16.50 -24.69
C HIS A 246 34.47 -15.12 -24.77
N CYS A 247 33.61 -14.81 -23.79
CA CYS A 247 32.93 -13.53 -23.74
C CYS A 247 33.92 -12.37 -23.54
N THR A 248 33.86 -11.37 -24.43
CA THR A 248 34.71 -10.18 -24.38
C THR A 248 33.93 -8.96 -23.89
N ILE A 249 32.61 -8.95 -24.07
CA ILE A 249 31.74 -7.86 -23.66
C ILE A 249 30.63 -8.42 -22.80
N ALA A 250 30.34 -7.79 -21.66
CA ALA A 250 29.21 -8.18 -20.84
C ALA A 250 28.45 -6.97 -20.31
N GLN A 251 27.14 -6.95 -20.60
CA GLN A 251 26.18 -6.00 -20.06
C GLN A 251 25.33 -6.71 -19.01
N MET A 252 25.34 -6.22 -17.77
CA MET A 252 24.59 -6.81 -16.68
C MET A 252 24.25 -5.82 -15.58
N THR A 253 23.42 -6.24 -14.63
CA THR A 253 23.16 -5.47 -13.41
C THR A 253 24.32 -5.60 -12.43
N PRO A 254 24.60 -4.58 -11.60
CA PRO A 254 25.53 -4.67 -10.48
C PRO A 254 25.32 -5.88 -9.57
N SER A 255 24.07 -6.23 -9.26
CA SER A 255 23.76 -7.38 -8.40
C SER A 255 24.12 -8.72 -9.04
N PHE A 256 23.81 -8.90 -10.33
CA PHE A 256 24.20 -10.11 -11.05
C PHE A 256 25.72 -10.20 -11.19
N PHE A 257 26.40 -9.09 -11.49
CA PHE A 257 27.86 -9.01 -11.51
C PHE A 257 28.47 -9.48 -10.17
N ARG A 258 27.99 -8.96 -9.03
CA ARG A 258 28.47 -9.40 -7.71
C ARG A 258 28.29 -10.90 -7.48
N GLN A 259 27.14 -11.45 -7.89
CA GLN A 259 26.84 -12.87 -7.71
C GLN A 259 27.77 -13.79 -8.52
N ILE A 260 28.14 -13.39 -9.75
CA ILE A 260 28.98 -14.24 -10.61
C ILE A 260 30.49 -13.98 -10.40
N ASN A 261 30.89 -12.76 -10.02
CA ASN A 261 32.29 -12.36 -9.86
C ASN A 261 32.98 -13.09 -8.68
N THR A 262 32.21 -13.59 -7.70
CA THR A 262 32.76 -14.46 -6.64
C THR A 262 33.21 -15.84 -7.15
N HIS A 263 32.69 -16.28 -8.28
CA HIS A 263 32.93 -17.60 -8.84
C HIS A 263 33.64 -17.58 -10.20
N CYS A 264 33.62 -16.45 -10.90
CA CYS A 264 34.08 -16.31 -12.28
C CYS A 264 35.23 -15.31 -12.38
N ASN A 265 36.33 -15.73 -13.01
CA ASN A 265 37.45 -14.86 -13.29
C ASN A 265 37.27 -14.18 -14.66
N MET A 266 36.98 -12.88 -14.65
CA MET A 266 36.60 -12.13 -15.87
C MET A 266 37.79 -11.58 -16.67
N VAL A 267 38.91 -12.31 -16.72
CA VAL A 267 40.15 -11.85 -17.39
C VAL A 267 39.94 -11.58 -18.88
N GLN A 268 39.04 -12.30 -19.54
CA GLN A 268 38.81 -12.18 -20.99
C GLN A 268 37.93 -10.97 -21.35
N LEU A 269 37.23 -10.37 -20.38
CA LEU A 269 36.44 -9.16 -20.64
C LEU A 269 37.34 -7.99 -21.03
N LYS A 270 36.99 -7.35 -22.15
CA LYS A 270 37.53 -6.06 -22.56
C LYS A 270 36.61 -4.89 -22.19
N THR A 271 35.30 -5.15 -22.11
CA THR A 271 34.27 -4.17 -21.76
C THR A 271 33.29 -4.77 -20.75
N LEU A 272 33.17 -4.16 -19.58
CA LEU A 272 32.15 -4.44 -18.58
C LEU A 272 31.17 -3.26 -18.52
N ILE A 273 29.89 -3.52 -18.75
CA ILE A 273 28.83 -2.53 -18.69
C ILE A 273 27.91 -2.88 -17.52
N LEU A 274 27.79 -1.97 -16.57
CA LEU A 274 26.90 -2.11 -15.42
C LEU A 274 25.79 -1.06 -15.50
N GLY A 275 24.54 -1.51 -15.47
CA GLY A 275 23.39 -0.61 -15.57
C GLY A 275 22.11 -1.20 -15.00
N GLY A 276 21.11 -0.34 -14.86
CA GLY A 276 19.79 -0.71 -14.34
C GLY A 276 19.68 -0.79 -12.81
N GLU A 277 20.79 -0.59 -12.08
CA GLU A 277 20.89 -0.35 -10.63
C GLU A 277 22.03 0.67 -10.38
N LYS A 278 22.12 1.23 -9.18
CA LYS A 278 23.22 2.12 -8.80
C LYS A 278 24.56 1.42 -8.98
N PHE A 279 25.51 2.12 -9.60
CA PHE A 279 26.86 1.58 -9.82
C PHE A 279 27.53 1.25 -8.47
N PRO A 280 28.19 0.08 -8.34
CA PRO A 280 28.82 -0.33 -7.09
C PRO A 280 29.97 0.60 -6.72
N ASP A 281 30.32 0.67 -5.43
CA ASP A 281 31.57 1.33 -5.06
C ASP A 281 32.79 0.65 -5.69
N LEU A 282 33.90 1.38 -5.76
CA LEU A 282 35.12 0.88 -6.38
C LEU A 282 35.94 -0.04 -5.46
N SER A 283 35.36 -0.60 -4.39
CA SER A 283 36.06 -1.58 -3.53
C SER A 283 36.28 -2.94 -4.24
N ASN A 284 35.51 -3.22 -5.30
CA ASN A 284 35.60 -4.48 -6.03
C ASN A 284 36.92 -4.61 -6.80
N LEU A 285 37.75 -5.59 -6.43
CA LEU A 285 39.07 -5.83 -7.03
C LEU A 285 39.02 -6.08 -8.54
N THR A 286 38.01 -6.76 -9.06
CA THR A 286 37.86 -7.04 -10.50
C THR A 286 37.65 -5.73 -11.28
N ILE A 287 36.79 -4.83 -10.78
CA ILE A 287 36.58 -3.51 -11.39
C ILE A 287 37.87 -2.70 -11.37
N GLN A 288 38.54 -2.61 -10.22
CA GLN A 288 39.81 -1.88 -10.12
C GLN A 288 40.87 -2.45 -11.06
N GLN A 289 40.98 -3.78 -11.14
CA GLN A 289 41.94 -4.45 -12.01
C GLN A 289 41.63 -4.17 -13.48
N MET A 290 40.36 -4.21 -13.89
CA MET A 290 39.97 -3.86 -15.25
C MET A 290 40.34 -2.42 -15.60
N ILE A 291 40.05 -1.46 -14.70
CA ILE A 291 40.41 -0.05 -14.90
C ILE A 291 41.93 0.12 -15.03
N ARG A 292 42.72 -0.47 -14.13
CA ARG A 292 44.21 -0.45 -14.18
C ARG A 292 44.78 -1.13 -15.43
N GLN A 293 44.08 -2.13 -15.96
CA GLN A 293 44.42 -2.80 -17.22
C GLN A 293 43.94 -2.00 -18.46
N LYS A 294 43.41 -0.79 -18.28
CA LYS A 294 42.84 0.06 -19.34
C LYS A 294 41.72 -0.62 -20.13
N LYS A 295 41.00 -1.55 -19.49
CA LYS A 295 39.77 -2.14 -20.02
C LYS A 295 38.61 -1.19 -19.76
N ARG A 296 37.55 -1.27 -20.58
CA ARG A 296 36.41 -0.37 -20.44
C ARG A 296 35.49 -0.85 -19.34
N VAL A 297 35.27 -0.02 -18.33
CA VAL A 297 34.18 -0.19 -17.36
C VAL A 297 33.23 0.97 -17.56
N VAL A 298 31.96 0.66 -17.81
CA VAL A 298 30.94 1.65 -18.19
C VAL A 298 29.78 1.60 -17.20
N ASN A 299 29.49 2.74 -16.58
CA ASN A 299 28.22 2.97 -15.91
C ASN A 299 27.20 3.42 -16.95
N ILE A 300 26.06 2.74 -17.06
CA ILE A 300 25.00 3.10 -18.01
C ILE A 300 23.66 3.24 -17.29
N TYR A 301 22.92 4.29 -17.63
CA TYR A 301 21.67 4.65 -16.98
C TYR A 301 20.58 4.91 -18.01
N GLY A 302 19.34 4.54 -17.67
CA GLY A 302 18.16 4.81 -18.49
C GLY A 302 16.91 4.08 -17.99
N LEU A 303 15.82 4.32 -18.71
CA LEU A 303 14.48 3.81 -18.44
C LEU A 303 13.95 3.07 -19.67
N THR A 304 13.08 2.09 -19.45
CA THR A 304 12.40 1.38 -20.55
C THR A 304 11.53 2.34 -21.38
N GLU A 305 10.93 3.33 -20.73
CA GLU A 305 10.16 4.41 -21.34
C GLU A 305 11.01 5.30 -22.27
N MET A 306 12.34 5.25 -22.15
CA MET A 306 13.28 5.96 -23.04
C MET A 306 14.05 5.01 -23.96
N SER A 307 13.53 3.80 -24.22
CA SER A 307 14.22 2.79 -25.03
C SER A 307 15.60 2.44 -24.45
N CYS A 308 15.55 1.83 -23.27
CA CYS A 308 16.65 1.25 -22.52
C CYS A 308 17.60 2.25 -21.86
N TRP A 309 18.46 2.92 -22.64
CA TRP A 309 19.57 3.72 -22.11
C TRP A 309 19.46 5.20 -22.51
N ALA A 310 19.80 6.09 -21.58
CA ALA A 310 19.74 7.55 -21.71
C ALA A 310 21.07 8.25 -21.46
N SER A 311 21.95 7.72 -20.60
CA SER A 311 23.28 8.29 -20.35
C SER A 311 24.33 7.23 -20.04
N TYR A 312 25.60 7.61 -20.16
CA TYR A 312 26.73 6.74 -19.87
C TYR A 312 27.92 7.50 -19.28
N TYR A 313 28.70 6.80 -18.47
CA TYR A 313 29.99 7.25 -17.96
C TYR A 313 31.03 6.14 -18.12
N ILE A 314 32.20 6.47 -18.67
CA ILE A 314 33.32 5.54 -18.82
C ILE A 314 34.31 5.83 -17.70
N LEU A 315 34.55 4.84 -16.85
CA LEU A 315 35.41 4.98 -15.70
C LEU A 315 36.89 5.02 -16.12
N ASN A 316 37.69 5.76 -15.36
CA ASN A 316 39.12 5.94 -15.53
C ASN A 316 39.87 5.78 -14.19
N GLU A 317 41.20 5.90 -14.22
CA GLU A 317 42.03 5.69 -13.01
C GLU A 317 41.84 6.76 -11.93
N ASP A 318 41.44 7.98 -12.27
CA ASP A 318 41.20 9.03 -11.29
C ASP A 318 39.94 8.78 -10.46
N ASP A 319 38.97 8.04 -11.02
CA ASP A 319 37.77 7.61 -10.29
C ASP A 319 38.14 6.70 -9.10
N LEU A 320 39.23 5.92 -9.21
CA LEU A 320 39.72 5.06 -8.13
C LEU A 320 40.18 5.85 -6.89
N LYS A 321 40.44 7.16 -7.04
CA LYS A 321 40.88 8.07 -5.96
C LYS A 321 39.72 8.89 -5.38
N SER A 322 38.55 8.86 -6.02
CA SER A 322 37.39 9.67 -5.65
C SER A 322 36.50 8.95 -4.63
N ASN A 323 36.02 9.71 -3.63
CA ASN A 323 35.05 9.22 -2.65
C ASN A 323 33.59 9.62 -2.98
N ASN A 324 33.35 10.34 -4.10
CA ASN A 324 32.05 10.97 -4.40
C ASN A 324 31.10 10.07 -5.22
N GLY A 325 31.38 8.78 -5.34
CA GLY A 325 30.61 7.84 -6.18
C GLY A 325 30.91 7.98 -7.68
N ILE A 326 30.14 7.28 -8.52
CA ILE A 326 30.32 7.26 -9.98
C ILE A 326 29.25 8.12 -10.67
N PRO A 327 29.62 9.05 -11.57
CA PRO A 327 28.67 9.89 -12.29
C PRO A 327 27.74 9.10 -13.22
N LEU A 328 26.57 9.69 -13.51
CA LEU A 328 25.68 9.28 -14.61
C LEU A 328 26.24 9.63 -16.00
N GLY A 329 27.18 10.58 -16.04
CA GLY A 329 27.94 10.95 -17.21
C GLY A 329 27.14 11.70 -18.27
N LYS A 330 27.46 11.43 -19.54
CA LYS A 330 26.96 12.20 -20.69
C LYS A 330 25.67 11.58 -21.23
N ALA A 331 24.79 12.44 -21.73
CA ALA A 331 23.61 12.01 -22.47
C ALA A 331 23.99 11.19 -23.71
N LEU A 332 23.18 10.18 -24.01
CA LEU A 332 23.19 9.52 -25.30
C LEU A 332 22.60 10.45 -26.39
N ASN A 333 22.83 10.09 -27.64
CA ASN A 333 22.37 10.85 -28.79
C ASN A 333 20.87 11.08 -28.72
N GLU A 334 20.46 12.27 -29.15
CA GLU A 334 19.06 12.69 -29.18
C GLU A 334 18.37 12.60 -27.81
N THR A 335 19.13 12.69 -26.73
CA THR A 335 18.62 12.67 -25.34
C THR A 335 19.19 13.88 -24.61
N SER A 336 18.37 14.53 -23.81
CA SER A 336 18.81 15.53 -22.84
C SER A 336 18.46 15.09 -21.43
N LEU A 337 19.37 15.40 -20.50
CA LEU A 337 19.19 15.22 -19.07
C LEU A 337 18.95 16.61 -18.48
N THR A 338 17.75 16.88 -18.01
CA THR A 338 17.36 18.15 -17.40
C THR A 338 17.07 17.94 -15.92
N LEU A 339 17.32 18.98 -15.11
CA LEU A 339 17.16 18.94 -13.66
C LEU A 339 15.95 19.78 -13.27
N LYS A 340 15.01 19.17 -12.55
CA LYS A 340 13.82 19.84 -12.01
C LYS A 340 13.98 20.04 -10.50
N SER A 341 13.76 21.28 -10.03
CA SER A 341 13.82 21.62 -8.60
C SER A 341 12.78 20.83 -7.82
N TYR A 342 13.21 20.26 -6.69
CA TYR A 342 12.41 19.37 -5.86
C TYR A 342 11.63 20.08 -4.74
N ILE A 343 11.95 21.35 -4.41
CA ILE A 343 11.38 22.07 -3.25
C ILE A 343 10.75 23.39 -3.71
N ASP A 344 9.45 23.56 -3.43
CA ASP A 344 8.66 24.77 -3.72
C ASP A 344 8.93 25.94 -2.75
N ASN A 345 10.04 25.89 -2.01
CA ASN A 345 10.47 26.91 -1.06
C ASN A 345 11.98 27.13 -1.18
N GLN A 346 12.37 28.41 -1.19
CA GLN A 346 13.68 28.96 -1.49
C GLN A 346 14.82 28.49 -0.54
N SER A 347 15.25 27.23 -0.65
CA SER A 347 16.51 26.75 -0.06
C SER A 347 17.34 26.03 -1.12
N GLN A 348 18.51 26.59 -1.44
CA GLN A 348 19.54 26.03 -2.32
C GLN A 348 19.95 24.63 -1.84
N THR A 349 19.45 23.58 -2.50
CA THR A 349 19.99 22.23 -2.35
C THR A 349 20.47 21.74 -3.71
N ASP A 350 21.66 21.15 -3.78
CA ASP A 350 22.26 20.57 -5.00
C ASP A 350 21.61 19.23 -5.42
N TYR A 351 20.39 18.95 -4.93
CA TYR A 351 19.64 17.72 -5.19
C TYR A 351 18.43 18.02 -6.06
N PHE A 352 18.28 17.26 -7.14
CA PHE A 352 17.29 17.50 -8.18
C PHE A 352 16.58 16.22 -8.60
N GLN A 353 15.39 16.37 -9.15
CA GLN A 353 14.71 15.31 -9.88
C GLN A 353 15.27 15.28 -11.31
N LEU A 354 15.68 14.11 -11.78
CA LEU A 354 16.14 13.94 -13.16
C LEU A 354 14.94 13.87 -14.11
N VAL A 355 14.98 14.62 -15.19
CA VAL A 355 14.02 14.58 -16.28
C VAL A 355 14.78 14.19 -17.55
N LEU A 356 14.22 13.24 -18.29
CA LEU A 356 14.77 12.78 -19.56
C LEU A 356 13.90 13.32 -20.69
N GLU A 357 14.52 13.95 -21.67
CA GLU A 357 13.82 14.54 -22.81
C GLU A 357 14.46 14.09 -24.12
N SER A 358 13.65 13.99 -25.17
CA SER A 358 14.09 13.77 -26.54
C SER A 358 13.13 14.42 -27.51
N GLN A 359 13.61 14.81 -28.69
CA GLN A 359 12.76 15.31 -29.77
C GLN A 359 12.35 14.22 -30.77
N THR A 360 13.01 13.07 -30.73
CA THR A 360 12.94 12.02 -31.76
C THR A 360 12.68 10.64 -31.15
N ARG A 361 13.18 10.39 -29.94
CA ARG A 361 12.99 9.15 -29.19
C ARG A 361 11.67 9.23 -28.43
N TRP A 362 10.64 8.56 -28.96
CA TRP A 362 9.32 8.48 -28.34
C TRP A 362 8.84 7.05 -28.12
N THR A 363 8.05 6.88 -27.07
CA THR A 363 7.30 5.64 -26.75
C THR A 363 5.83 5.94 -26.49
N GLN A 364 4.98 4.92 -26.58
CA GLN A 364 3.60 4.95 -26.09
C GLN A 364 3.47 4.04 -24.85
N ILE A 365 2.65 4.44 -23.88
CA ILE A 365 2.52 3.76 -22.57
C ILE A 365 1.06 3.39 -22.33
N GLU A 366 0.81 2.17 -21.82
CA GLU A 366 -0.48 1.67 -21.30
C GLU A 366 -1.61 1.46 -22.32
N THR A 367 -1.66 2.13 -23.47
CA THR A 367 -2.56 1.75 -24.59
C THR A 367 -2.08 2.30 -25.95
N LEU A 368 -2.54 1.69 -27.05
CA LEU A 368 -2.43 2.19 -28.43
C LEU A 368 -2.93 3.64 -28.62
N SER A 369 -3.90 4.08 -27.80
CA SER A 369 -4.49 5.42 -27.84
C SER A 369 -3.69 6.49 -27.06
N SER A 370 -2.60 6.09 -26.39
CA SER A 370 -1.75 7.03 -25.65
C SER A 370 -0.92 7.92 -26.59
N VAL A 371 -0.81 9.20 -26.23
CA VAL A 371 -0.01 10.19 -26.96
C VAL A 371 1.46 9.80 -26.90
N LYS A 372 2.18 9.96 -28.02
CA LYS A 372 3.65 9.78 -28.09
C LYS A 372 4.30 10.64 -27.00
N LYS A 373 5.06 10.02 -26.09
CA LYS A 373 5.79 10.72 -25.03
C LYS A 373 7.25 10.92 -25.44
N PHE A 374 7.70 12.15 -25.21
CA PHE A 374 9.05 12.65 -25.54
C PHE A 374 9.79 13.16 -24.29
N ILE A 375 9.05 13.38 -23.20
CA ILE A 375 9.54 13.90 -21.92
C ILE A 375 9.10 12.92 -20.84
N PHE A 376 10.05 12.53 -20.00
CA PHE A 376 9.88 11.56 -18.93
C PHE A 376 10.43 12.16 -17.64
N GLU A 377 9.53 12.67 -16.80
CA GLU A 377 9.87 13.05 -15.44
C GLU A 377 10.15 11.78 -14.63
N THR A 378 11.42 11.52 -14.35
CA THR A 378 11.82 10.30 -13.65
C THR A 378 11.56 10.46 -12.15
N ASP A 379 11.36 9.34 -11.45
CA ASP A 379 11.40 9.33 -9.98
C ASP A 379 12.85 9.26 -9.45
N ASP A 380 13.87 9.47 -10.27
CA ASP A 380 15.27 9.36 -9.87
C ASP A 380 15.80 10.70 -9.35
N LEU A 381 16.37 10.67 -8.15
CA LEU A 381 17.04 11.80 -7.52
C LEU A 381 18.52 11.79 -7.86
N VAL A 382 19.03 12.96 -8.21
CA VAL A 382 20.44 13.17 -8.53
C VAL A 382 21.02 14.29 -7.69
N TYR A 383 22.27 14.12 -7.30
CA TYR A 383 23.11 15.19 -6.77
C TYR A 383 23.88 15.80 -7.94
N PHE A 384 23.83 17.11 -8.08
CA PHE A 384 24.53 17.82 -9.14
C PHE A 384 25.73 18.57 -8.56
N ASN A 385 26.92 18.17 -8.95
CA ASN A 385 28.14 18.84 -8.54
C ASN A 385 28.47 19.98 -9.51
N HIS A 386 28.23 21.21 -9.05
CA HIS A 386 28.47 22.43 -9.80
C HIS A 386 29.95 22.68 -10.16
N GLN A 387 30.91 22.07 -9.45
CA GLN A 387 32.34 22.30 -9.70
C GLN A 387 32.85 21.56 -10.94
N ASN A 388 32.30 20.36 -11.20
CA ASN A 388 32.74 19.51 -12.29
C ASN A 388 31.63 19.18 -13.31
N ASP A 389 30.45 19.79 -13.15
CA ASP A 389 29.30 19.63 -14.06
C ASP A 389 28.86 18.16 -14.18
N GLN A 390 28.87 17.44 -13.06
CA GLN A 390 28.54 16.01 -13.01
C GLN A 390 27.29 15.73 -12.18
N MET A 391 26.45 14.84 -12.71
CA MET A 391 25.30 14.27 -12.00
C MET A 391 25.67 12.94 -11.38
N PHE A 392 25.31 12.75 -10.12
CA PHE A 392 25.50 11.52 -9.37
C PHE A 392 24.14 10.95 -8.98
N TYR A 393 23.93 9.67 -9.27
CA TYR A 393 22.71 8.99 -8.86
C TYR A 393 22.64 8.86 -7.33
N VAL A 394 21.57 9.37 -6.74
CA VAL A 394 21.36 9.31 -5.29
C VAL A 394 20.50 8.11 -4.94
N GLY A 395 19.36 7.97 -5.61
CA GLY A 395 18.36 6.93 -5.36
C GLY A 395 17.03 7.29 -6.02
N ARG A 396 16.01 6.46 -5.84
CA ARG A 396 14.64 6.79 -6.27
C ARG A 396 13.90 7.55 -5.18
N ARG A 397 13.05 8.50 -5.58
CA ARG A 397 12.01 9.13 -4.73
C ARG A 397 11.13 8.10 -4.04
N THR A 398 10.91 6.93 -4.66
CA THR A 398 10.14 5.83 -4.09
C THR A 398 10.92 4.97 -3.10
N LEU A 399 12.26 4.99 -3.10
CA LEU A 399 13.13 4.25 -2.16
C LEU A 399 13.67 5.14 -1.03
N THR A 400 13.34 6.43 -1.06
CA THR A 400 13.52 7.32 0.07
C THR A 400 12.34 7.19 1.01
N GLN A 401 12.63 6.91 2.26
CA GLN A 401 11.63 6.70 3.29
C GLN A 401 11.73 7.79 4.35
N LYS A 402 10.61 8.30 4.85
CA LYS A 402 10.64 9.16 6.04
C LYS A 402 10.71 8.29 7.28
N ARG A 403 11.87 8.32 7.96
CA ARG A 403 12.05 7.73 9.29
C ARG A 403 12.26 8.84 10.30
N PHE A 404 11.40 8.91 11.31
CA PHE A 404 11.39 9.98 12.33
C PHE A 404 11.38 11.41 11.75
N GLY A 405 10.66 11.62 10.66
CA GLY A 405 10.58 12.93 9.98
C GLY A 405 11.78 13.28 9.10
N VAL A 406 12.80 12.42 9.03
CA VAL A 406 13.97 12.58 8.16
C VAL A 406 13.85 11.66 6.95
N MET A 407 14.09 12.19 5.75
CA MET A 407 14.18 11.38 4.54
C MET A 407 15.48 10.58 4.57
N ILE A 408 15.36 9.26 4.73
CA ILE A 408 16.46 8.31 4.67
C ILE A 408 16.45 7.58 3.34
N ASN A 409 17.63 7.34 2.77
CA ASN A 409 17.79 6.53 1.57
C ASN A 409 18.29 5.15 1.99
N LEU A 410 17.52 4.10 1.68
CA LEU A 410 17.86 2.72 2.04
C LEU A 410 19.18 2.27 1.39
N GLU A 411 19.46 2.73 0.17
CA GLU A 411 20.70 2.40 -0.54
C GLU A 411 21.92 3.02 0.14
N TYR A 412 21.77 4.18 0.80
CA TYR A 412 22.86 4.80 1.54
C TYR A 412 23.30 3.92 2.72
N ILE A 413 22.35 3.26 3.39
CA ILE A 413 22.62 2.33 4.50
C ILE A 413 23.38 1.10 3.98
N GLU A 414 22.94 0.55 2.85
CA GLU A 414 23.62 -0.56 2.18
C GLU A 414 25.06 -0.20 1.79
N GLN A 415 25.29 1.04 1.32
CA GLN A 415 26.63 1.51 0.98
C GLN A 415 27.56 1.53 2.20
N ILE A 416 27.13 2.15 3.31
CA ILE A 416 27.94 2.21 4.52
C ILE A 416 28.16 0.80 5.10
N ALA A 417 27.17 -0.09 5.03
CA ALA A 417 27.33 -1.48 5.46
C ALA A 417 28.40 -2.23 4.64
N ASN A 418 28.44 -2.06 3.32
CA ASN A 418 29.44 -2.70 2.46
C ASN A 418 30.87 -2.19 2.71
N GLN A 419 31.03 -0.92 3.13
CA GLN A 419 32.35 -0.34 3.45
C GLN A 419 33.04 -0.97 4.67
N SER A 420 32.29 -1.66 5.55
CA SER A 420 32.86 -2.40 6.69
C SER A 420 33.85 -3.50 6.30
N ASN A 421 33.85 -3.90 5.01
CA ASN A 421 34.63 -5.01 4.46
C ASN A 421 34.26 -6.40 5.03
N LEU A 422 33.28 -6.49 5.93
CA LEU A 422 32.78 -7.73 6.54
C LEU A 422 31.80 -8.50 5.63
N LEU A 423 31.20 -7.81 4.65
CA LEU A 423 30.07 -8.30 3.86
C LEU A 423 30.46 -8.60 2.40
N ASN A 424 29.88 -9.67 1.84
CA ASN A 424 29.88 -9.95 0.41
C ASN A 424 28.74 -9.20 -0.31
N ALA A 425 27.59 -9.09 0.35
CA ALA A 425 26.44 -8.33 -0.13
C ALA A 425 25.51 -8.01 1.04
N CYS A 426 24.74 -6.94 0.92
CA CYS A 426 23.62 -6.64 1.81
C CYS A 426 22.47 -5.99 1.05
N VAL A 427 21.27 -6.12 1.60
CA VAL A 427 20.08 -5.38 1.15
C VAL A 427 19.37 -4.82 2.36
N CYS A 428 19.09 -3.52 2.32
CA CYS A 428 18.28 -2.81 3.26
C CYS A 428 16.88 -2.63 2.69
N PHE A 429 15.90 -3.03 3.48
CA PHE A 429 14.52 -2.90 3.14
C PHE A 429 13.71 -2.68 4.40
N THR A 430 12.50 -2.20 4.21
CA THR A 430 11.46 -2.17 5.22
C THR A 430 10.38 -3.15 4.82
N LEU A 431 9.63 -3.66 5.79
CA LEU A 431 8.51 -4.55 5.49
C LEU A 431 7.40 -3.80 4.77
N ASN A 432 7.33 -2.48 4.98
CA ASN A 432 6.50 -1.52 4.24
C ASN A 432 7.21 -0.15 4.16
N GLU A 433 6.97 0.61 3.09
CA GLU A 433 7.50 2.00 2.92
C GLU A 433 7.05 2.97 4.04
N ASP A 434 6.07 2.60 4.87
CA ASP A 434 5.55 3.39 5.99
C ASP A 434 6.02 2.90 7.38
N GLU A 435 6.94 1.92 7.43
CA GLU A 435 7.48 1.40 8.71
C GLU A 435 8.83 2.02 9.08
N ASN A 436 8.96 2.54 10.31
CA ASN A 436 10.26 2.96 10.88
C ASN A 436 11.24 1.79 11.13
N LEU A 437 10.90 0.57 10.72
CA LEU A 437 11.66 -0.66 10.94
C LEU A 437 12.58 -0.94 9.73
N LEU A 438 13.86 -0.62 9.88
CA LEU A 438 14.89 -0.92 8.90
C LEU A 438 15.47 -2.30 9.15
N ILE A 439 15.38 -3.17 8.15
CA ILE A 439 15.96 -4.51 8.19
C ILE A 439 17.13 -4.54 7.20
N LEU A 440 18.26 -5.06 7.66
CA LEU A 440 19.44 -5.29 6.86
C LEU A 440 19.72 -6.78 6.77
N LEU A 441 19.47 -7.37 5.61
CA LEU A 441 19.89 -8.74 5.31
C LEU A 441 21.33 -8.71 4.82
N CYS A 442 22.19 -9.54 5.41
CA CYS A 442 23.63 -9.51 5.19
C CYS A 442 24.15 -10.90 4.83
N LYS A 443 24.97 -10.98 3.77
CA LYS A 443 25.83 -12.14 3.53
C LYS A 443 27.25 -11.79 3.96
N PHE A 444 27.72 -12.38 5.05
CA PHE A 444 29.09 -12.20 5.56
C PHE A 444 30.11 -12.93 4.69
N LYS A 445 31.35 -12.42 4.67
CA LYS A 445 32.51 -13.07 4.04
C LYS A 445 32.95 -14.32 4.81
N ASN A 446 33.02 -14.18 6.14
CA ASN A 446 33.47 -15.20 7.08
C ASN A 446 32.32 -15.57 8.04
N GLU A 447 32.64 -16.05 9.25
CA GLU A 447 31.66 -16.32 10.31
C GLU A 447 30.78 -15.11 10.61
N ASN A 448 29.63 -15.37 11.24
CA ASN A 448 28.62 -14.36 11.52
C ASN A 448 29.12 -13.28 12.49
N GLN A 449 29.41 -12.08 11.98
CA GLN A 449 30.00 -10.95 12.72
C GLN A 449 29.00 -9.79 12.93
N ILE A 450 27.75 -10.08 13.33
CA ILE A 450 26.70 -9.06 13.55
C ILE A 450 27.12 -7.99 14.56
N SER A 451 27.79 -8.35 15.65
CA SER A 451 28.20 -7.41 16.70
C SER A 451 29.20 -6.36 16.19
N GLU A 452 30.18 -6.80 15.40
CA GLU A 452 31.17 -5.93 14.75
C GLU A 452 30.50 -5.03 13.70
N LEU A 453 29.62 -5.59 12.85
CA LEU A 453 28.89 -4.81 11.85
C LEU A 453 27.99 -3.76 12.50
N ASN A 454 27.24 -4.11 13.56
CA ASN A 454 26.36 -3.18 14.25
C ASN A 454 27.16 -2.03 14.91
N SER A 455 28.34 -2.35 15.47
CA SER A 455 29.23 -1.33 16.04
C SER A 455 29.77 -0.40 14.96
N TYR A 456 30.18 -0.94 13.81
CA TYR A 456 30.61 -0.16 12.65
C TYR A 456 29.50 0.77 12.13
N LEU A 457 28.27 0.25 11.97
CA LEU A 457 27.12 1.06 11.53
C LEU A 457 26.80 2.17 12.52
N LYS A 458 26.82 1.91 13.83
CA LYS A 458 26.60 2.93 14.87
C LYS A 458 27.65 4.04 14.86
N SER A 459 28.89 3.73 14.47
CA SER A 459 29.96 4.73 14.36
C SER A 459 29.91 5.57 13.07
N ASN A 460 29.31 5.04 11.99
CA ASN A 460 29.34 5.66 10.66
C ASN A 460 27.97 6.17 10.16
N LEU A 461 26.87 5.82 10.84
CA LEU A 461 25.51 6.26 10.51
C LEU A 461 24.90 7.08 11.64
N LEU A 462 24.14 8.12 11.28
CA LEU A 462 23.27 8.82 12.22
C LEU A 462 22.15 7.88 12.70
N TYR A 463 21.62 8.14 13.91
CA TYR A 463 20.70 7.22 14.60
C TYR A 463 19.51 6.72 13.75
N HIS A 464 18.97 7.58 12.86
CA HIS A 464 17.83 7.28 12.00
C HIS A 464 18.19 6.46 10.75
N PHE A 465 19.47 6.30 10.43
CA PHE A 465 19.95 5.40 9.36
C PHE A 465 20.35 4.01 9.87
N ILE A 466 20.41 3.79 11.19
CA ILE A 466 20.85 2.52 11.77
C ILE A 466 19.73 1.47 11.62
N PRO A 467 20.00 0.29 11.01
CA PRO A 467 19.04 -0.81 10.91
C PRO A 467 18.57 -1.29 12.30
N ASN A 468 17.26 -1.53 12.43
CA ASN A 468 16.67 -2.12 13.64
C ASN A 468 17.01 -3.60 13.79
N ILE A 469 17.08 -4.32 12.66
CA ILE A 469 17.30 -5.76 12.64
C ILE A 469 18.38 -6.07 11.59
N ILE A 470 19.40 -6.83 11.99
CA ILE A 470 20.44 -7.34 11.10
C ILE A 470 20.30 -8.86 11.05
N ILE A 471 20.07 -9.41 9.87
CA ILE A 471 19.84 -10.85 9.68
C ILE A 471 20.94 -11.43 8.80
N PRO A 472 21.70 -12.43 9.28
CA PRO A 472 22.72 -13.10 8.49
C PRO A 472 22.06 -14.11 7.54
N LEU A 473 22.54 -14.17 6.30
CA LEU A 473 22.10 -15.13 5.29
C LEU A 473 23.14 -16.24 5.09
N GLU A 474 22.68 -17.48 5.13
CA GLU A 474 23.49 -18.64 4.74
C GLU A 474 23.66 -18.73 3.21
N SER A 475 22.63 -18.36 2.44
CA SER A 475 22.63 -18.34 0.96
C SER A 475 22.91 -16.95 0.36
N SER A 476 23.06 -16.86 -0.97
CA SER A 476 23.16 -15.57 -1.69
C SER A 476 21.85 -14.78 -1.63
N ILE A 477 21.93 -13.46 -1.87
CA ILE A 477 20.76 -12.57 -1.93
C ILE A 477 19.88 -12.95 -3.14
N PRO A 478 18.56 -13.14 -2.98
CA PRO A 478 17.65 -13.47 -4.07
C PRO A 478 17.63 -12.40 -5.17
N LEU A 479 17.79 -12.82 -6.42
CA LEU A 479 17.66 -11.98 -7.60
C LEU A 479 16.44 -12.40 -8.42
N ASN A 480 15.80 -11.43 -9.06
CA ASN A 480 14.67 -11.70 -9.93
C ASN A 480 15.19 -12.26 -11.25
N ILE A 481 14.25 -12.65 -12.12
CA ILE A 481 14.59 -13.22 -13.43
C ILE A 481 15.50 -12.26 -14.24
N ASN A 482 15.48 -10.96 -13.95
CA ASN A 482 16.20 -9.89 -14.66
C ASN A 482 17.56 -9.58 -14.02
N GLY A 483 17.99 -10.37 -13.04
CA GLY A 483 19.26 -10.17 -12.33
C GLY A 483 19.27 -8.96 -11.39
N LYS A 484 18.13 -8.30 -11.14
CA LYS A 484 18.01 -7.26 -10.10
C LYS A 484 17.63 -7.90 -8.78
N ILE A 485 17.86 -7.21 -7.67
CA ILE A 485 17.41 -7.66 -6.35
C ILE A 485 15.91 -7.99 -6.36
N ASP A 486 15.54 -9.23 -6.01
CA ASP A 486 14.14 -9.63 -5.89
C ASP A 486 13.61 -9.27 -4.51
N ARG A 487 13.12 -8.03 -4.38
CA ARG A 487 12.55 -7.54 -3.12
C ARG A 487 11.35 -8.39 -2.64
N LYS A 488 10.59 -9.03 -3.54
CA LYS A 488 9.47 -9.91 -3.18
C LYS A 488 9.98 -11.23 -2.59
N GLN A 489 10.97 -11.86 -3.21
CA GLN A 489 11.60 -13.06 -2.66
C GLN A 489 12.37 -12.76 -1.37
N ILE A 490 13.02 -11.59 -1.26
CA ILE A 490 13.65 -11.13 -0.02
C ILE A 490 12.61 -11.05 1.10
N TYR A 491 11.45 -10.44 0.84
CA TYR A 491 10.36 -10.38 1.80
C TYR A 491 9.86 -11.79 2.17
N THR A 492 9.74 -12.68 1.19
CA THR A 492 9.32 -14.08 1.42
C THR A 492 10.36 -14.88 2.24
N LEU A 493 11.64 -14.66 1.99
CA LEU A 493 12.77 -15.29 2.66
C LEU A 493 12.92 -14.74 4.09
N TYR A 494 12.71 -13.44 4.28
CA TYR A 494 12.55 -12.86 5.60
C TYR A 494 11.44 -13.58 6.36
N LEU A 495 10.23 -13.69 5.78
CA LEU A 495 9.10 -14.40 6.42
C LEU A 495 9.39 -15.88 6.70
N SER A 496 10.24 -16.56 5.93
CA SER A 496 10.59 -17.96 6.17
C SER A 496 11.62 -18.16 7.28
N ILE A 497 12.68 -17.32 7.34
CA ILE A 497 13.65 -17.30 8.45
C ILE A 497 12.93 -17.08 9.78
N ILE A 498 11.97 -16.18 9.73
CA ILE A 498 11.12 -15.75 10.82
C ILE A 498 10.20 -16.86 11.31
N LYS A 499 9.53 -17.59 10.41
CA LYS A 499 8.69 -18.74 10.78
C LYS A 499 9.46 -19.88 11.48
N ASN A 500 10.78 -19.98 11.28
CA ASN A 500 11.61 -21.08 11.82
C ASN A 500 12.29 -20.77 13.17
N SER A 501 12.08 -19.60 13.77
CA SER A 501 12.77 -19.21 15.02
C SER A 501 11.78 -19.05 16.18
N SER A 502 11.77 -20.00 17.14
CA SER A 502 10.89 -19.97 18.32
C SER A 502 11.70 -19.92 19.62
N LYS A 503 11.27 -19.04 20.53
CA LYS A 503 11.81 -18.69 21.86
C LYS A 503 13.02 -17.73 21.92
N ASN A 504 14.17 -18.04 21.31
CA ASN A 504 15.36 -17.17 21.42
C ASN A 504 15.16 -15.80 20.73
N THR A 505 14.36 -15.76 19.66
CA THR A 505 14.06 -14.53 18.92
C THR A 505 13.20 -13.56 19.72
N LEU A 506 12.18 -14.06 20.43
CA LEU A 506 11.31 -13.25 21.30
C LEU A 506 12.10 -12.63 22.46
N ILE A 507 13.04 -13.39 23.03
CA ILE A 507 13.94 -12.89 24.08
C ILE A 507 14.82 -11.77 23.54
N SER A 508 15.42 -11.96 22.35
CA SER A 508 16.27 -10.93 21.73
C SER A 508 15.51 -9.65 21.35
N MET A 509 14.27 -9.77 20.86
CA MET A 509 13.40 -8.64 20.53
C MET A 509 12.99 -7.86 21.78
N TRP A 510 12.58 -8.57 22.84
CA TRP A 510 12.27 -7.95 24.13
C TRP A 510 13.50 -7.22 24.69
N GLN A 511 14.65 -7.87 24.69
CA GLN A 511 15.89 -7.28 25.20
C GLN A 511 16.30 -6.02 24.43
N ASN A 512 16.15 -6.00 23.10
CA ASN A 512 16.45 -4.84 22.27
C ASN A 512 15.51 -3.65 22.52
N LEU A 513 14.28 -3.89 22.98
CA LEU A 513 13.29 -2.85 23.22
C LEU A 513 13.35 -2.28 24.63
N VAL A 514 13.63 -3.12 25.62
CA VAL A 514 13.51 -2.76 27.03
C VAL A 514 14.85 -2.84 27.80
N ASN A 515 15.96 -3.11 27.10
CA ASN A 515 17.32 -3.23 27.65
C ASN A 515 17.44 -4.19 28.85
N SER A 516 16.53 -5.16 28.96
CA SER A 516 16.48 -6.16 30.03
C SER A 516 16.09 -7.52 29.46
N ILE A 517 16.68 -8.60 29.99
CA ILE A 517 16.38 -9.96 29.57
C ILE A 517 15.11 -10.41 30.32
N PRO A 518 14.01 -10.77 29.62
CA PRO A 518 12.78 -11.20 30.29
C PRO A 518 12.90 -12.62 30.86
N ASP A 519 12.36 -12.83 32.05
CA ASP A 519 11.98 -14.14 32.59
C ASP A 519 10.49 -14.43 32.33
N ILE A 520 10.01 -15.64 32.69
CA ILE A 520 8.63 -16.06 32.43
C ILE A 520 7.61 -15.16 33.15
N SER A 521 7.95 -14.59 34.31
CA SER A 521 7.11 -13.67 35.09
C SER A 521 7.19 -12.21 34.65
N SER A 522 8.11 -11.86 33.74
CA SER A 522 8.40 -10.48 33.38
C SER A 522 7.23 -9.83 32.67
N ASN A 523 6.84 -8.64 33.13
CA ASN A 523 5.83 -7.82 32.46
C ASN A 523 6.50 -6.69 31.66
N PHE A 524 6.00 -6.44 30.46
CA PHE A 524 6.64 -5.54 29.49
C PHE A 524 6.73 -4.10 30.00
N ILE A 525 5.69 -3.60 30.67
CA ILE A 525 5.67 -2.24 31.20
C ILE A 525 6.59 -2.12 32.42
N LEU A 526 6.53 -3.09 33.34
CA LEU A 526 7.34 -3.08 34.56
C LEU A 526 8.85 -3.15 34.27
N ASN A 527 9.23 -3.76 33.15
CA ASN A 527 10.62 -3.85 32.74
C ASN A 527 11.13 -2.60 31.98
N GLY A 528 10.30 -1.56 31.81
CA GLY A 528 10.64 -0.29 31.14
C GLY A 528 9.97 -0.07 29.78
N GLY A 529 9.07 -0.95 29.37
CA GLY A 529 8.33 -0.86 28.12
C GLY A 529 7.17 0.13 28.20
N ASN A 530 6.66 0.56 27.06
CA ASN A 530 5.50 1.45 26.96
C ASN A 530 4.64 1.04 25.75
N SER A 531 3.48 1.68 25.57
CA SER A 531 2.56 1.40 24.46
C SER A 531 3.21 1.51 23.09
N LEU A 532 4.17 2.42 22.90
CA LEU A 532 4.88 2.56 21.63
C LEU A 532 5.89 1.42 21.40
N LEU A 533 6.62 1.03 22.45
CA LEU A 533 7.53 -0.11 22.42
C LEU A 533 6.78 -1.44 22.28
N ALA A 534 5.57 -1.55 22.84
CA ALA A 534 4.72 -2.73 22.72
C ALA A 534 4.16 -2.87 21.29
N LEU A 535 3.72 -1.77 20.68
CA LEU A 535 3.38 -1.74 19.24
C LEU A 535 4.61 -2.11 18.39
N THR A 536 5.79 -1.60 18.76
CA THR A 536 7.03 -1.95 18.08
C THR A 536 7.35 -3.44 18.25
N PHE A 537 7.11 -4.01 19.43
CA PHE A 537 7.30 -5.43 19.70
C PHE A 537 6.31 -6.30 18.91
N ILE A 538 5.07 -5.86 18.75
CA ILE A 538 4.05 -6.56 17.94
C ILE A 538 4.39 -6.52 16.48
N GLU A 539 4.79 -5.36 15.95
CA GLU A 539 5.23 -5.28 14.57
C GLU A 539 6.51 -6.09 14.33
N GLN A 540 7.33 -6.32 15.38
CA GLN A 540 8.41 -7.30 15.34
C GLN A 540 7.93 -8.75 15.42
N ILE A 541 6.89 -9.10 16.18
CA ILE A 541 6.40 -10.50 16.36
C ILE A 541 5.45 -10.94 15.23
N LYS A 542 4.64 -10.04 14.69
CA LYS A 542 3.58 -10.29 13.70
C LYS A 542 4.06 -10.96 12.40
N PRO A 543 5.28 -10.69 11.89
CA PRO A 543 5.84 -11.47 10.77
C PRO A 543 6.06 -12.96 11.12
N PHE A 544 6.33 -13.28 12.39
CA PHE A 544 6.68 -14.61 12.91
C PHE A 544 5.46 -15.52 13.01
N TYR A 545 4.27 -14.96 13.24
CA TYR A 545 3.05 -15.77 13.39
C TYR A 545 1.87 -15.11 12.67
N SER A 546 1.51 -15.70 11.51
CA SER A 546 0.52 -15.18 10.56
C SER A 546 -0.95 -15.22 11.04
N SER A 547 -1.18 -15.74 12.24
CA SER A 547 -2.50 -15.93 12.86
C SER A 547 -2.69 -15.07 14.11
N ILE A 548 -1.80 -14.10 14.34
CA ILE A 548 -1.87 -13.21 15.49
C ILE A 548 -2.97 -12.17 15.28
N ASP A 549 -3.87 -12.04 16.24
CA ASP A 549 -4.68 -10.83 16.39
C ASP A 549 -3.79 -9.73 17.01
N PRO A 550 -3.45 -8.65 16.26
CA PRO A 550 -2.55 -7.61 16.75
C PRO A 550 -3.11 -6.87 17.96
N ASN A 551 -4.44 -6.79 18.10
CA ASN A 551 -5.07 -6.14 19.24
C ASN A 551 -4.95 -7.01 20.49
N TYR A 552 -5.19 -8.32 20.35
CA TYR A 552 -4.99 -9.26 21.47
C TYR A 552 -3.51 -9.37 21.87
N LEU A 553 -2.59 -9.40 20.91
CA LEU A 553 -1.16 -9.43 21.20
C LEU A 553 -0.69 -8.12 21.86
N PHE A 554 -1.28 -6.98 21.49
CA PHE A 554 -1.03 -5.69 22.15
C PHE A 554 -1.45 -5.70 23.59
N ASP A 555 -2.66 -6.17 23.84
CA ASP A 555 -3.19 -6.30 25.19
C ASP A 555 -2.37 -7.30 26.00
N LEU A 556 -1.95 -8.40 25.38
CA LEU A 556 -1.14 -9.43 26.02
C LEU A 556 0.25 -8.88 26.39
N ILE A 557 0.93 -8.18 25.47
CA ILE A 557 2.26 -7.59 25.75
C ILE A 557 2.17 -6.53 26.84
N LEU A 558 1.17 -5.65 26.80
CA LEU A 558 1.06 -4.59 27.79
C LEU A 558 0.61 -5.09 29.16
N HIS A 559 -0.23 -6.11 29.20
CA HIS A 559 -0.98 -6.43 30.42
C HIS A 559 -0.74 -7.84 30.96
N LYS A 560 0.05 -8.68 30.30
CA LYS A 560 0.38 -10.06 30.72
C LYS A 560 1.89 -10.28 30.88
N THR A 561 2.28 -11.49 31.25
CA THR A 561 3.69 -11.86 31.45
C THR A 561 4.32 -12.38 30.16
N PHE A 562 5.65 -12.40 30.10
CA PHE A 562 6.39 -12.97 28.98
C PHE A 562 6.13 -14.49 28.82
N GLY A 563 5.81 -15.19 29.91
CA GLY A 563 5.32 -16.56 29.88
C GLY A 563 4.02 -16.71 29.11
N ASP A 564 3.04 -15.86 29.40
CA ASP A 564 1.75 -15.84 28.69
C ASP A 564 1.91 -15.55 27.19
N LEU A 565 2.91 -14.72 26.84
CA LEU A 565 3.27 -14.40 25.45
C LEU A 565 3.83 -15.63 24.73
N ILE A 566 4.72 -16.37 25.38
CA ILE A 566 5.29 -17.60 24.84
C ILE A 566 4.20 -18.67 24.66
N ASP A 567 3.31 -18.82 25.64
CA ASP A 567 2.24 -19.81 25.59
C ASP A 567 1.22 -19.50 24.49
N TYR A 568 0.82 -18.23 24.34
CA TYR A 568 -0.04 -17.78 23.24
C TYR A 568 0.58 -18.08 21.88
N VAL A 569 1.86 -17.77 21.72
CA VAL A 569 2.60 -17.98 20.48
C VAL A 569 2.81 -19.47 20.16
N ASN A 570 3.06 -20.31 21.16
CA ASN A 570 3.21 -21.76 20.99
C ASN A 570 1.89 -22.45 20.63
N ASN A 571 0.77 -22.01 21.23
CA ASN A 571 -0.56 -22.55 20.93
C ASN A 571 -0.99 -22.27 19.48
N LEU A 572 -0.58 -21.13 18.91
CA LEU A 572 -0.80 -20.80 17.49
C LEU A 572 -0.04 -21.72 16.52
N GLN A 573 1.02 -22.42 16.96
CA GLN A 573 1.74 -23.40 16.15
C GLN A 573 1.10 -24.79 16.16
N GLN A 574 0.39 -25.17 17.24
CA GLN A 574 -0.21 -26.50 17.40
C GLN A 574 -1.58 -26.66 16.71
N GLY A 575 -2.32 -25.58 16.44
CA GLY A 575 -3.66 -25.62 15.83
C GLY A 575 -3.74 -25.96 14.33
N ARG A 576 -2.63 -26.30 13.66
CA ARG A 576 -2.59 -26.47 12.19
C ARG A 576 -3.05 -27.83 11.63
N HIS A 577 -3.46 -28.78 12.48
CA HIS A 577 -3.80 -30.14 12.01
C HIS A 577 -5.29 -30.48 11.87
N HIS A 578 -6.23 -29.61 12.24
CA HIS A 578 -7.67 -29.97 12.23
C HIS A 578 -8.57 -29.29 11.18
N ASP A 579 -8.19 -28.13 10.60
CA ASP A 579 -9.16 -27.31 9.84
C ASP A 579 -9.12 -27.45 8.31
N GLN A 580 -8.34 -28.39 7.74
CA GLN A 580 -8.23 -28.55 6.28
C GLN A 580 -9.32 -29.40 5.61
N GLN A 581 -10.28 -29.97 6.35
CA GLN A 581 -11.32 -30.82 5.76
C GLN A 581 -12.72 -30.19 5.64
N GLU A 582 -13.04 -29.08 6.34
CA GLU A 582 -14.40 -28.53 6.32
C GLU A 582 -14.62 -27.35 5.34
N GLN A 583 -13.55 -26.67 4.91
CA GLN A 583 -13.68 -25.49 4.02
C GLN A 583 -13.90 -25.80 2.54
N GLN A 584 -13.76 -27.07 2.10
CA GLN A 584 -13.93 -27.46 0.69
C GLN A 584 -15.38 -27.83 0.31
N GLN A 585 -16.33 -27.90 1.24
CA GLN A 585 -17.73 -28.28 0.92
C GLN A 585 -18.73 -27.12 0.87
N GLN A 586 -18.40 -25.89 1.31
CA GLN A 586 -19.36 -24.77 1.35
C GLN A 586 -19.23 -23.73 0.22
N GLN A 587 -18.22 -23.83 -0.66
CA GLN A 587 -17.99 -22.85 -1.73
C GLN A 587 -18.65 -23.16 -3.10
N GLN A 588 -19.45 -24.23 -3.22
CA GLN A 588 -20.10 -24.60 -4.49
C GLN A 588 -21.60 -24.26 -4.60
N GLN A 589 -22.19 -23.47 -3.68
CA GLN A 589 -23.64 -23.23 -3.68
C GLN A 589 -24.12 -21.76 -3.53
N LYS A 590 -23.27 -20.77 -3.85
CA LYS A 590 -23.70 -19.36 -3.93
C LYS A 590 -23.20 -18.67 -5.20
N THR A 591 -23.71 -19.11 -6.33
CA THR A 591 -23.70 -18.33 -7.57
C THR A 591 -24.97 -18.68 -8.32
N ILE A 592 -25.99 -17.83 -8.19
CA ILE A 592 -27.10 -17.54 -9.13
C ILE A 592 -28.01 -16.53 -8.41
N GLU A 593 -28.49 -15.53 -9.18
CA GLU A 593 -29.43 -14.44 -8.85
C GLU A 593 -28.88 -13.17 -8.19
N TYR A 594 -28.32 -12.28 -9.01
CA TYR A 594 -28.69 -10.86 -8.96
C TYR A 594 -28.74 -10.32 -10.40
N ALA A 595 -29.88 -10.57 -11.06
CA ALA A 595 -30.35 -9.78 -12.17
C ALA A 595 -31.23 -8.65 -11.62
N THR A 596 -30.94 -7.42 -12.07
CA THR A 596 -31.80 -6.23 -12.08
C THR A 596 -33.18 -6.37 -11.43
N SER A 597 -33.37 -5.75 -10.25
CA SER A 597 -34.70 -5.37 -9.77
C SER A 597 -34.70 -3.89 -9.36
N ASN A 598 -35.29 -3.08 -10.25
CA ASN A 598 -35.82 -1.78 -9.90
C ASN A 598 -36.95 -1.99 -8.89
N LEU A 599 -36.65 -1.83 -7.59
CA LEU A 599 -37.67 -1.69 -6.56
C LEU A 599 -37.87 -0.20 -6.28
N SER A 600 -39.08 0.27 -6.53
CA SER A 600 -39.54 1.62 -6.22
C SER A 600 -39.30 1.95 -4.75
N ALA A 601 -38.47 2.95 -4.48
CA ALA A 601 -38.18 3.46 -3.14
C ALA A 601 -39.48 3.86 -2.43
N THR A 602 -39.76 3.23 -1.29
CA THR A 602 -40.80 3.68 -0.37
C THR A 602 -40.25 4.88 0.39
N THR A 603 -40.89 6.05 0.24
CA THR A 603 -40.45 7.30 0.86
C THR A 603 -40.48 7.21 2.39
N VAL A 604 -39.31 7.25 3.03
CA VAL A 604 -39.11 7.10 4.49
C VAL A 604 -39.67 8.29 5.27
N ILE A 605 -39.55 9.48 4.69
CA ILE A 605 -39.99 10.75 5.29
C ILE A 605 -40.81 11.49 4.23
N ASN A 606 -42.14 11.42 4.35
CA ASN A 606 -43.00 12.37 3.65
C ASN A 606 -42.87 13.73 4.34
N SER A 607 -42.78 14.81 3.56
CA SER A 607 -42.66 16.21 3.99
C SER A 607 -43.79 16.73 4.90
N ASN A 608 -44.71 15.87 5.37
CA ASN A 608 -45.89 16.20 6.15
C ASN A 608 -45.79 15.83 7.64
N SER A 609 -44.80 15.08 8.13
CA SER A 609 -44.63 14.80 9.57
C SER A 609 -44.08 16.02 10.33
N ASN A 610 -44.76 16.45 11.40
CA ASN A 610 -44.42 17.69 12.11
C ASN A 610 -43.27 17.56 13.13
N HIS A 611 -42.92 16.35 13.56
CA HIS A 611 -41.91 16.09 14.60
C HIS A 611 -41.07 14.87 14.26
N ILE A 612 -39.75 15.03 14.11
CA ILE A 612 -38.80 13.93 13.91
C ILE A 612 -37.92 13.84 15.15
N TRP A 613 -37.72 12.66 15.70
CA TRP A 613 -36.79 12.42 16.81
C TRP A 613 -35.52 11.74 16.31
N SER A 614 -34.38 12.06 16.90
CA SER A 614 -33.15 11.29 16.74
C SER A 614 -32.55 10.85 18.07
N ILE A 615 -31.96 9.66 18.09
CA ILE A 615 -31.27 9.10 19.27
C ILE A 615 -29.87 8.68 18.85
N GLN A 616 -28.89 9.19 19.59
CA GLN A 616 -27.47 8.99 19.34
C GLN A 616 -26.80 8.35 20.55
N ARG A 617 -25.58 7.84 20.36
CA ARG A 617 -24.72 7.36 21.45
C ARG A 617 -24.59 8.38 22.58
N CYS A 618 -24.23 7.92 23.78
CA CYS A 618 -24.20 8.74 25.01
C CYS A 618 -25.57 9.28 25.43
N SER A 619 -26.67 8.62 25.05
CA SER A 619 -28.04 8.96 25.42
C SER A 619 -28.51 10.35 24.97
N LYS A 620 -27.98 10.84 23.85
CA LYS A 620 -28.41 12.13 23.29
C LYS A 620 -29.68 11.94 22.47
N ILE A 621 -30.75 12.63 22.87
CA ILE A 621 -32.06 12.60 22.22
C ILE A 621 -32.39 13.99 21.73
N PHE A 622 -32.75 14.12 20.46
CA PHE A 622 -33.12 15.40 19.86
C PHE A 622 -34.51 15.34 19.21
N LEU A 623 -35.29 16.40 19.38
CA LEU A 623 -36.52 16.66 18.65
C LEU A 623 -36.23 17.71 17.57
N HIS A 624 -36.57 17.40 16.32
CA HIS A 624 -36.36 18.21 15.13
C HIS A 624 -37.73 18.71 14.63
N ASN A 625 -37.97 20.02 14.68
CA ASN A 625 -39.22 20.65 14.26
C ASN A 625 -39.12 21.22 12.83
N LYS A 626 -40.25 21.26 12.13
CA LYS A 626 -40.42 21.93 10.82
C LYS A 626 -40.23 23.44 10.86
N ASP A 627 -40.48 24.10 12.00
CA ASP A 627 -40.09 25.51 12.21
C ASP A 627 -38.58 25.70 12.34
N HIS A 628 -37.83 24.63 12.03
CA HIS A 628 -36.39 24.53 12.08
C HIS A 628 -35.81 24.75 13.50
N LEU A 629 -36.48 24.32 14.56
CA LEU A 629 -35.89 24.32 15.90
C LEU A 629 -35.51 22.90 16.31
N MET A 630 -34.33 22.75 16.93
CA MET A 630 -33.86 21.48 17.47
C MET A 630 -33.74 21.57 19.00
N TYR A 631 -34.38 20.64 19.71
CA TYR A 631 -34.39 20.59 21.18
C TYR A 631 -33.72 19.31 21.67
N GLU A 632 -32.87 19.40 22.68
CA GLU A 632 -32.21 18.26 23.33
C GLU A 632 -33.02 17.82 24.56
N TYR A 633 -33.25 16.51 24.71
CA TYR A 633 -34.01 15.91 25.81
C TYR A 633 -33.16 14.90 26.59
N PHE A 634 -33.42 14.80 27.89
CA PHE A 634 -32.73 13.87 28.79
C PHE A 634 -33.34 12.45 28.77
N SER A 635 -34.63 12.33 28.46
CA SER A 635 -35.33 11.04 28.36
C SER A 635 -36.61 11.17 27.52
N PHE A 636 -37.14 10.04 27.05
CA PHE A 636 -38.47 10.00 26.42
C PHE A 636 -39.58 10.14 27.47
N PRO A 637 -40.67 10.85 27.13
CA PRO A 637 -41.86 10.92 27.97
C PRO A 637 -42.71 9.64 27.77
N GLN A 638 -42.29 8.49 28.31
CA GLN A 638 -43.16 7.35 28.57
C GLN A 638 -42.47 6.27 29.43
N GLU A 639 -43.25 5.64 30.31
CA GLU A 639 -42.81 4.57 31.22
C GLU A 639 -42.86 3.21 30.52
N SER A 640 -41.78 2.43 30.58
CA SER A 640 -41.88 0.98 30.52
C SER A 640 -41.58 0.39 31.89
N THR A 641 -42.53 -0.41 32.35
CA THR A 641 -42.46 -1.22 33.57
C THR A 641 -42.15 -2.64 33.15
N SER A 642 -40.91 -3.12 33.35
CA SER A 642 -40.68 -4.57 33.40
C SER A 642 -39.41 -4.93 34.15
N SER A 643 -39.55 -5.84 35.12
CA SER A 643 -38.48 -6.63 35.71
C SER A 643 -37.82 -7.49 34.64
N THR A 644 -36.56 -7.21 34.29
CA THR A 644 -35.77 -7.81 33.21
C THR A 644 -35.53 -9.32 33.35
N LYS A 645 -35.58 -10.08 32.23
CA LYS A 645 -35.21 -11.51 32.24
C LYS A 645 -34.25 -12.01 31.15
N GLN A 646 -34.20 -11.46 29.92
CA GLN A 646 -33.24 -11.94 28.90
C GLN A 646 -33.07 -10.98 27.70
N LEU A 647 -31.88 -10.97 27.08
CA LEU A 647 -31.62 -10.38 25.77
C LEU A 647 -31.74 -11.44 24.68
N THR A 648 -32.60 -11.21 23.69
CA THR A 648 -32.76 -12.11 22.53
C THR A 648 -32.36 -11.38 21.26
N LEU A 649 -31.59 -12.04 20.39
CA LEU A 649 -31.29 -11.51 19.06
C LEU A 649 -32.60 -11.41 18.27
N HIS A 650 -32.96 -10.20 17.84
CA HIS A 650 -34.19 -9.94 17.10
C HIS A 650 -33.95 -10.04 15.60
N TRP A 651 -32.93 -9.33 15.11
CA TRP A 651 -32.38 -9.52 13.76
C TRP A 651 -30.92 -9.05 13.73
N LYS A 652 -30.18 -9.49 12.70
CA LYS A 652 -28.86 -8.95 12.36
C LYS A 652 -28.70 -8.84 10.85
N TYR A 653 -27.93 -7.84 10.41
CA TYR A 653 -27.63 -7.62 8.99
C TYR A 653 -26.15 -7.46 8.75
N SER A 654 -25.65 -8.12 7.71
CA SER A 654 -24.27 -7.93 7.25
C SER A 654 -24.14 -6.61 6.50
N MET A 655 -23.12 -5.84 6.86
CA MET A 655 -22.71 -4.59 6.21
C MET A 655 -21.44 -4.79 5.38
N ASN A 656 -21.10 -6.03 5.02
CA ASN A 656 -19.96 -6.47 4.20
C ASN A 656 -18.55 -6.24 4.77
N LYS A 657 -18.38 -5.35 5.76
CA LYS A 657 -17.15 -5.15 6.53
C LYS A 657 -17.45 -4.57 7.91
N CYS A 658 -16.43 -4.56 8.77
CA CYS A 658 -16.48 -4.09 10.15
C CYS A 658 -17.22 -2.77 10.34
N ILE A 659 -17.91 -2.65 11.46
CA ILE A 659 -18.72 -1.49 11.83
C ILE A 659 -18.17 -0.86 13.11
N ASP A 660 -17.37 0.20 12.95
CA ASP A 660 -16.90 1.02 14.09
C ASP A 660 -17.84 2.22 14.37
N ALA A 661 -18.63 2.65 13.38
CA ALA A 661 -19.63 3.71 13.56
C ALA A 661 -20.76 3.26 14.50
N SER A 662 -21.33 4.19 15.24
CA SER A 662 -22.50 3.93 16.11
C SER A 662 -23.82 4.10 15.35
N PRO A 663 -24.87 3.33 15.66
CA PRO A 663 -26.18 3.51 15.06
C PRO A 663 -26.75 4.91 15.33
N LEU A 664 -27.51 5.45 14.38
CA LEU A 664 -28.38 6.61 14.57
C LEU A 664 -29.84 6.15 14.44
N VAL A 665 -30.63 6.30 15.50
CA VAL A 665 -32.07 6.01 15.44
C VAL A 665 -32.83 7.26 15.05
N ILE A 666 -33.81 7.12 14.15
CA ILE A 666 -34.71 8.17 13.70
C ILE A 666 -36.15 7.70 13.88
N LEU A 667 -36.99 8.53 14.51
CA LEU A 667 -38.41 8.28 14.69
C LEU A 667 -39.19 9.39 13.99
N VAL A 668 -40.06 9.02 13.06
CA VAL A 668 -40.91 9.97 12.31
C VAL A 668 -42.30 10.03 12.92
N ASP A 669 -42.78 8.90 13.44
CA ASP A 669 -43.97 8.73 14.28
C ASP A 669 -43.86 7.38 15.02
N ASP A 670 -44.92 6.99 15.73
CA ASP A 670 -44.97 5.75 16.54
C ASP A 670 -44.81 4.45 15.71
N VAL A 671 -44.98 4.53 14.38
CA VAL A 671 -44.91 3.37 13.47
C VAL A 671 -43.59 3.38 12.69
N ARG A 672 -43.11 4.57 12.31
CA ARG A 672 -41.97 4.76 11.43
C ARG A 672 -40.70 5.02 12.23
N GLN A 673 -40.02 3.92 12.52
CA GLN A 673 -38.78 3.86 13.29
C GLN A 673 -37.64 3.26 12.46
N TYR A 674 -36.54 4.00 12.33
CA TYR A 674 -35.43 3.66 11.45
C TYR A 674 -34.09 3.72 12.16
N VAL A 675 -33.15 2.90 11.71
CA VAL A 675 -31.74 2.98 12.08
C VAL A 675 -30.91 3.24 10.84
N ILE A 676 -30.06 4.27 10.89
CA ILE A 676 -29.05 4.56 9.88
C ILE A 676 -27.67 4.25 10.45
N ILE A 677 -26.85 3.52 9.70
CA ILE A 677 -25.49 3.18 10.12
C ILE A 677 -24.54 3.04 8.92
N GLY A 678 -23.27 3.42 9.11
CA GLY A 678 -22.19 3.28 8.13
C GLY A 678 -21.21 2.15 8.46
N SER A 679 -20.49 1.63 7.47
CA SER A 679 -19.50 0.55 7.64
C SER A 679 -18.17 0.79 6.93
N HIS A 680 -17.18 -0.06 7.21
CA HIS A 680 -15.90 -0.07 6.50
C HIS A 680 -15.98 -0.51 5.04
N ALA A 681 -17.13 -0.98 4.57
CA ALA A 681 -17.39 -1.27 3.16
C ALA A 681 -17.81 -0.01 2.39
N GLY A 682 -17.96 1.13 3.06
CA GLY A 682 -18.51 2.35 2.48
C GLY A 682 -20.02 2.36 2.32
N LEU A 683 -20.69 1.34 2.85
CA LEU A 683 -22.15 1.24 2.87
C LEU A 683 -22.72 2.08 4.00
N ILE A 684 -23.73 2.88 3.68
CA ILE A 684 -24.60 3.57 4.62
C ILE A 684 -26.01 3.06 4.39
N ASN A 685 -26.58 2.32 5.33
CA ASN A 685 -27.87 1.67 5.16
C ASN A 685 -28.88 2.17 6.17
N CYS A 686 -30.13 2.20 5.73
CA CYS A 686 -31.29 2.48 6.55
C CYS A 686 -32.16 1.22 6.67
N TYR A 687 -32.51 0.84 7.90
CA TYR A 687 -33.36 -0.30 8.21
C TYR A 687 -34.51 0.12 9.11
N GLN A 688 -35.66 -0.52 8.97
CA GLN A 688 -36.77 -0.39 9.91
C GLN A 688 -36.46 -1.21 11.18
N ILE A 689 -36.63 -0.63 12.37
CA ILE A 689 -36.12 -1.23 13.62
C ILE A 689 -36.92 -2.47 14.06
N ASP A 690 -38.24 -2.45 13.92
CA ASP A 690 -39.13 -3.55 14.34
C ASP A 690 -39.04 -4.77 13.42
N SER A 691 -38.96 -4.59 12.11
CA SER A 691 -38.94 -5.69 11.15
C SER A 691 -37.53 -6.08 10.69
N GLY A 692 -36.57 -5.17 10.84
CA GLY A 692 -35.27 -5.26 10.18
C GLY A 692 -35.38 -5.05 8.67
N GLN A 693 -36.52 -4.61 8.14
CA GLN A 693 -36.68 -4.45 6.69
C GLN A 693 -35.71 -3.39 6.17
N PHE A 694 -34.99 -3.73 5.11
CA PHE A 694 -34.15 -2.79 4.37
C PHE A 694 -34.99 -1.69 3.72
N VAL A 695 -34.54 -0.44 3.85
CA VAL A 695 -35.28 0.73 3.35
C VAL A 695 -34.56 1.39 2.19
N TRP A 696 -33.31 1.81 2.40
CA TRP A 696 -32.43 2.33 1.35
C TRP A 696 -30.95 2.16 1.72
N SER A 697 -30.09 2.29 0.72
CA SER A 697 -28.63 2.27 0.85
C SER A 697 -28.01 3.44 0.10
N PHE A 698 -26.92 3.96 0.63
CA PHE A 698 -26.02 4.87 -0.04
C PHE A 698 -24.60 4.28 0.00
N GLN A 699 -24.04 4.00 -1.18
CA GLN A 699 -22.69 3.48 -1.33
C GLN A 699 -21.72 4.64 -1.56
N THR A 700 -20.68 4.70 -0.73
CA THR A 700 -19.53 5.57 -0.91
C THR A 700 -18.35 4.79 -1.49
N ASN A 701 -17.38 5.48 -2.06
CA ASN A 701 -16.18 4.83 -2.62
C ASN A 701 -15.18 4.37 -1.54
N ASP A 702 -15.40 4.73 -0.26
CA ASP A 702 -14.42 4.67 0.82
C ASP A 702 -15.08 4.28 2.16
N ARG A 703 -14.32 4.13 3.25
CA ARG A 703 -14.88 3.63 4.53
C ARG A 703 -15.71 4.70 5.25
N ILE A 704 -16.65 4.25 6.08
CA ILE A 704 -17.35 5.10 7.04
C ILE A 704 -17.02 4.62 8.45
N GLU A 705 -16.23 5.43 9.17
CA GLU A 705 -15.94 5.24 10.60
C GLU A 705 -16.67 6.26 11.48
N ALA A 706 -17.11 7.40 10.92
CA ALA A 706 -17.84 8.42 11.65
C ALA A 706 -19.29 8.00 11.88
N THR A 707 -19.79 8.23 13.10
CA THR A 707 -21.24 8.21 13.37
C THR A 707 -21.89 9.43 12.73
N GLY A 708 -23.04 9.25 12.08
CA GLY A 708 -23.79 10.35 11.47
C GLY A 708 -24.80 11.03 12.40
N THR A 709 -25.31 12.19 11.96
CA THR A 709 -26.41 12.97 12.56
C THR A 709 -27.53 13.19 11.54
N ILE A 710 -28.64 13.79 11.96
CA ILE A 710 -29.56 14.47 11.05
C ILE A 710 -29.53 15.99 11.19
N SER A 711 -29.94 16.69 10.12
CA SER A 711 -30.10 18.15 10.08
C SER A 711 -31.14 18.65 11.08
N ARG A 712 -31.12 19.95 11.34
CA ARG A 712 -32.04 20.64 12.26
C ARG A 712 -33.52 20.37 11.98
N ASN A 713 -33.88 20.23 10.70
CA ASN A 713 -35.23 19.90 10.23
C ASN A 713 -35.49 18.39 9.99
N GLY A 714 -34.52 17.54 10.30
CA GLY A 714 -34.59 16.07 10.15
C GLY A 714 -34.59 15.54 8.72
N GLN A 715 -34.45 16.41 7.71
CA GLN A 715 -34.53 16.02 6.29
C GLN A 715 -33.26 15.33 5.78
N PHE A 716 -32.10 15.70 6.30
CA PHE A 716 -30.81 15.25 5.79
C PHE A 716 -30.03 14.49 6.85
N PHE A 717 -29.42 13.38 6.46
CA PHE A 717 -28.41 12.65 7.20
C PHE A 717 -27.02 13.16 6.84
N LEU A 718 -26.22 13.49 7.85
CA LEU A 718 -24.89 14.07 7.69
C LEU A 718 -23.83 13.12 8.27
N VAL A 719 -22.82 12.78 7.48
CA VAL A 719 -21.82 11.79 7.85
C VAL A 719 -20.48 12.07 7.19
N GLY A 720 -19.42 11.91 7.98
CA GLY A 720 -18.04 12.10 7.54
C GLY A 720 -17.48 10.87 6.84
N LYS A 721 -16.80 11.11 5.72
CA LYS A 721 -15.98 10.12 5.02
C LYS A 721 -14.69 9.81 5.78
N TYR A 722 -14.37 8.53 5.88
CA TYR A 722 -13.10 8.05 6.41
C TYR A 722 -12.34 7.20 5.37
N PHE A 723 -11.27 7.76 4.78
CA PHE A 723 -10.42 7.01 3.87
C PHE A 723 -9.19 6.46 4.60
N ARG A 724 -9.04 5.13 4.59
CA ARG A 724 -7.78 4.46 4.93
C ARG A 724 -7.19 3.92 3.64
N LEU A 725 -5.93 4.24 3.37
CA LEU A 725 -5.08 3.89 2.21
C LEU A 725 -4.87 2.38 1.93
N SER A 726 -5.79 1.54 2.38
CA SER A 726 -5.73 0.08 2.27
C SER A 726 -6.74 -0.52 1.28
N PHE A 727 -7.56 0.29 0.58
CA PHE A 727 -8.56 -0.26 -0.36
C PHE A 727 -8.48 0.25 -1.82
N LEU A 728 -7.80 1.37 -2.12
CA LEU A 728 -7.66 1.87 -3.51
C LEU A 728 -6.23 1.86 -4.08
N ARG A 729 -5.22 1.32 -3.37
CA ARG A 729 -3.88 1.08 -3.97
C ARG A 729 -3.87 -0.05 -5.03
N HIS A 730 -5.02 -0.69 -5.29
CA HIS A 730 -5.18 -1.73 -6.30
C HIS A 730 -5.68 -1.26 -7.68
N LEU A 731 -6.04 0.01 -7.89
CA LEU A 731 -6.65 0.47 -9.16
C LEU A 731 -5.89 1.55 -9.95
N LYS A 732 -4.71 2.03 -9.52
CA LYS A 732 -3.84 2.97 -10.28
C LYS A 732 -4.55 4.13 -10.99
N VAL A 733 -5.52 4.77 -10.37
CA VAL A 733 -5.98 6.08 -10.85
C VAL A 733 -5.03 7.13 -10.27
N GLU A 734 -4.53 8.06 -11.11
CA GLU A 734 -3.80 9.24 -10.64
C GLU A 734 -4.69 10.01 -9.66
N ILE A 735 -4.29 9.99 -8.39
CA ILE A 735 -4.90 10.80 -7.36
C ILE A 735 -4.25 12.19 -7.43
N ASN A 736 -4.98 13.15 -8.00
CA ASN A 736 -4.64 14.56 -7.85
C ASN A 736 -4.69 14.93 -6.37
N LEU A 737 -4.03 16.01 -5.96
CA LEU A 737 -4.07 16.57 -4.58
C LEU A 737 -5.50 16.89 -4.04
N GLY A 738 -6.55 16.58 -4.81
CA GLY A 738 -7.95 16.56 -4.40
C GLY A 738 -8.45 15.27 -3.71
N ASP A 739 -7.73 14.13 -3.64
CA ASP A 739 -8.27 12.89 -3.00
C ASP A 739 -7.86 12.62 -1.55
N TYR A 740 -7.09 13.51 -0.90
CA TYR A 740 -6.92 13.48 0.57
C TYR A 740 -8.13 14.06 1.32
N SER A 741 -9.21 14.26 0.59
CA SER A 741 -10.24 15.20 0.95
C SER A 741 -11.35 14.46 1.72
N GLY A 742 -11.54 14.82 2.98
CA GLY A 742 -12.66 14.31 3.77
C GLY A 742 -13.95 14.93 3.25
N ILE A 743 -14.90 14.10 2.84
CA ILE A 743 -16.20 14.55 2.37
C ILE A 743 -17.19 14.43 3.53
N LEU A 744 -17.85 15.52 3.88
CA LEU A 744 -19.10 15.47 4.63
C LEU A 744 -20.22 15.22 3.62
N TYR A 745 -20.81 14.02 3.64
CA TYR A 745 -21.96 13.70 2.82
C TYR A 745 -23.24 14.21 3.50
N ILE A 746 -24.12 14.81 2.70
CA ILE A 746 -25.45 15.25 3.11
C ILE A 746 -26.45 14.47 2.26
N ILE A 747 -27.17 13.55 2.87
CA ILE A 747 -27.99 12.53 2.21
C ILE A 747 -29.45 12.75 2.62
N GLU A 748 -30.39 12.70 1.68
CA GLU A 748 -31.81 12.76 2.00
C GLU A 748 -32.25 11.53 2.79
N CYS A 749 -32.76 11.74 4.00
CA CYS A 749 -33.25 10.65 4.85
C CYS A 749 -34.44 9.90 4.22
N SER A 750 -35.19 10.56 3.33
CA SER A 750 -36.41 10.05 2.71
C SER A 750 -36.17 8.92 1.70
N ASN A 751 -35.00 8.89 1.06
CA ASN A 751 -34.73 8.01 -0.08
C ASN A 751 -33.25 7.59 -0.22
N GLY A 752 -32.35 8.08 0.64
CA GLY A 752 -30.92 7.75 0.61
C GLY A 752 -30.14 8.43 -0.52
N LYS A 753 -30.70 9.42 -1.22
CA LYS A 753 -30.01 10.14 -2.30
C LYS A 753 -29.08 11.22 -1.76
N LEU A 754 -27.94 11.40 -2.43
CA LEU A 754 -27.02 12.50 -2.13
C LEU A 754 -27.70 13.84 -2.45
N TYR A 755 -27.83 14.69 -1.43
CA TYR A 755 -28.32 16.06 -1.56
C TYR A 755 -27.19 17.04 -1.88
N SER A 756 -26.15 17.01 -1.06
CA SER A 756 -24.98 17.88 -1.20
C SER A 756 -23.76 17.25 -0.52
N SER A 757 -22.61 17.90 -0.67
CA SER A 757 -21.40 17.50 0.03
C SER A 757 -20.53 18.70 0.37
N TYR A 758 -19.72 18.58 1.41
CA TYR A 758 -18.72 19.58 1.79
C TYR A 758 -17.34 18.95 1.88
N GLN A 759 -16.35 19.59 1.27
CA GLN A 759 -15.01 19.06 1.12
C GLN A 759 -14.04 19.67 2.15
N CYS A 760 -13.43 18.81 2.97
CA CYS A 760 -12.31 19.10 3.87
C CYS A 760 -10.99 18.59 3.25
N GLN A 761 -9.84 19.03 3.74
CA GLN A 761 -8.51 18.59 3.25
C GLN A 761 -7.99 17.35 3.99
N GLY A 762 -8.76 16.83 4.93
CA GLY A 762 -8.41 15.68 5.76
C GLY A 762 -9.65 14.91 6.19
N LEU A 763 -9.43 13.69 6.69
CA LEU A 763 -10.48 12.74 7.06
C LEU A 763 -11.44 13.29 8.11
N ILE A 764 -12.70 12.86 8.07
CA ILE A 764 -13.72 13.25 9.05
C ILE A 764 -14.11 12.03 9.86
N LYS A 765 -13.67 11.98 11.12
CA LYS A 765 -14.04 10.94 12.10
C LYS A 765 -15.06 11.45 13.13
N THR A 766 -15.27 12.76 13.21
CA THR A 766 -16.18 13.39 14.17
C THR A 766 -17.64 13.31 13.73
N ILE A 767 -18.55 13.28 14.70
CA ILE A 767 -19.96 13.56 14.47
C ILE A 767 -20.12 15.07 14.19
N PRO A 768 -20.74 15.49 13.07
CA PRO A 768 -21.08 16.89 12.85
C PRO A 768 -21.99 17.43 13.98
N CYS A 769 -21.68 18.59 14.52
CA CYS A 769 -22.53 19.24 15.52
C CYS A 769 -23.48 20.21 14.82
N ILE A 770 -24.78 20.10 15.09
CA ILE A 770 -25.82 20.91 14.43
C ILE A 770 -26.20 22.07 15.34
N HIS A 771 -26.23 23.29 14.79
CA HIS A 771 -26.74 24.46 15.50
C HIS A 771 -28.25 24.34 15.68
N ARG A 772 -28.75 24.64 16.89
CA ARG A 772 -30.15 24.33 17.25
C ARG A 772 -31.19 25.27 16.63
N SER A 773 -30.78 26.49 16.23
CA SER A 773 -31.70 27.54 15.75
C SER A 773 -31.39 28.15 14.38
N VAL A 774 -30.27 27.78 13.75
CA VAL A 774 -29.91 28.23 12.39
C VAL A 774 -29.25 27.08 11.64
N ASP A 775 -29.15 27.16 10.32
CA ASP A 775 -28.60 26.10 9.47
C ASP A 775 -27.06 26.07 9.45
N MET A 776 -26.46 26.16 10.64
CA MET A 776 -25.02 26.04 10.86
C MET A 776 -24.65 24.62 11.34
N ILE A 777 -23.53 24.12 10.82
CA ILE A 777 -22.94 22.83 11.14
C ILE A 777 -21.48 23.07 11.53
N TYR A 778 -21.06 22.44 12.63
CA TYR A 778 -19.68 22.49 13.10
C TYR A 778 -19.01 21.14 12.93
N LEU A 779 -17.83 21.13 12.29
CA LEU A 779 -17.15 19.91 11.89
C LEU A 779 -15.65 19.95 12.17
N GLY A 780 -15.16 18.97 12.92
CA GLY A 780 -13.72 18.77 13.10
C GLY A 780 -13.18 17.79 12.05
N ALA A 781 -12.04 18.11 11.45
CA ALA A 781 -11.39 17.23 10.50
C ALA A 781 -9.91 17.01 10.82
N HIS A 782 -9.34 15.98 10.21
CA HIS A 782 -7.93 15.64 10.37
C HIS A 782 -6.98 16.59 9.62
N ASP A 783 -7.51 17.54 8.84
CA ASP A 783 -6.75 18.66 8.27
C ASP A 783 -6.34 19.72 9.29
N GLN A 784 -6.59 19.48 10.58
CA GLN A 784 -6.30 20.40 11.67
C GLN A 784 -7.18 21.64 11.63
N PHE A 785 -8.40 21.54 11.09
CA PHE A 785 -9.38 22.62 11.16
C PHE A 785 -10.66 22.21 11.89
N ILE A 786 -11.26 23.20 12.54
CA ILE A 786 -12.68 23.20 12.91
C ILE A 786 -13.41 24.14 11.94
N HIS A 787 -14.46 23.64 11.31
CA HIS A 787 -15.20 24.31 10.26
C HIS A 787 -16.58 24.71 10.77
N GLY A 788 -16.98 25.97 10.54
CA GLY A 788 -18.36 26.45 10.63
C GLY A 788 -18.96 26.52 9.22
N ILE A 789 -19.92 25.65 8.94
CA ILE A 789 -20.50 25.44 7.61
C ILE A 789 -21.97 25.83 7.65
N HIS A 790 -22.41 26.65 6.71
CA HIS A 790 -23.84 26.94 6.50
C HIS A 790 -24.42 25.97 5.48
N LEU A 791 -25.49 25.27 5.83
CA LEU A 791 -26.24 24.39 4.95
C LEU A 791 -27.15 25.26 4.07
N GLN A 792 -26.89 25.32 2.77
CA GLN A 792 -27.73 26.03 1.79
C GLN A 792 -28.29 25.03 0.77
N GLU A 793 -29.36 25.42 0.06
CA GLU A 793 -30.10 24.52 -0.83
C GLU A 793 -29.28 23.94 -1.99
N ILE A 794 -28.20 24.61 -2.40
CA ILE A 794 -27.44 24.26 -3.61
C ILE A 794 -25.97 23.91 -3.29
N SER A 795 -25.38 24.51 -2.25
CA SER A 795 -23.99 24.24 -1.85
C SER A 795 -23.73 24.58 -0.39
N SER A 796 -23.11 23.67 0.35
CA SER A 796 -22.66 23.95 1.72
C SER A 796 -21.48 24.93 1.71
N LYS A 797 -21.61 26.08 2.37
CA LYS A 797 -20.59 27.14 2.36
C LYS A 797 -19.85 27.20 3.69
N CYS A 798 -18.52 27.21 3.64
CA CYS A 798 -17.70 27.52 4.80
C CYS A 798 -17.91 29.00 5.18
N ILE A 799 -18.44 29.26 6.38
CA ILE A 799 -18.59 30.62 6.92
C ILE A 799 -17.29 31.04 7.60
N TRP A 800 -16.76 30.15 8.43
CA TRP A 800 -15.48 30.33 9.11
C TRP A 800 -14.77 29.00 9.25
N LYS A 801 -13.45 29.05 9.43
CA LYS A 801 -12.66 27.90 9.85
C LYS A 801 -11.52 28.38 10.74
N TYR A 802 -11.15 27.57 11.72
CA TYR A 802 -10.05 27.87 12.63
C TYR A 802 -9.01 26.75 12.57
N LYS A 803 -7.73 27.12 12.42
CA LYS A 803 -6.61 26.16 12.37
C LYS A 803 -6.20 25.77 13.78
N LEU A 804 -6.33 24.49 14.10
CA LEU A 804 -5.85 23.86 15.32
C LEU A 804 -4.37 23.50 15.19
N GLU A 805 -3.71 23.22 16.31
CA GLU A 805 -2.31 22.75 16.36
C GLU A 805 -2.18 21.25 16.03
N SER A 806 -3.28 20.52 16.08
CA SER A 806 -3.34 19.08 15.79
C SER A 806 -4.73 18.69 15.25
N SER A 807 -4.80 17.52 14.63
CA SER A 807 -6.03 16.97 14.03
C SER A 807 -7.15 16.80 15.06
N CYS A 808 -8.40 16.96 14.61
CA CYS A 808 -9.57 16.79 15.44
C CYS A 808 -10.18 15.39 15.28
N ALA A 809 -10.31 14.65 16.39
CA ALA A 809 -11.02 13.37 16.45
C ALA A 809 -12.17 13.35 17.47
N SER A 810 -12.17 14.28 18.43
CA SER A 810 -13.30 14.52 19.33
C SER A 810 -14.40 15.27 18.58
N SER A 811 -15.64 14.80 18.69
CA SER A 811 -16.76 15.49 18.04
C SER A 811 -17.02 16.86 18.69
N PRO A 812 -17.29 17.93 17.91
CA PRO A 812 -17.65 19.23 18.47
C PRO A 812 -18.93 19.15 19.31
N GLN A 813 -19.06 20.03 20.31
CA GLN A 813 -20.26 20.15 21.15
C GLN A 813 -20.65 21.60 21.36
N LEU A 814 -21.95 21.87 21.33
CA LEU A 814 -22.50 23.22 21.40
C LEU A 814 -23.25 23.43 22.72
N SER A 815 -22.95 24.52 23.41
CA SER A 815 -23.66 24.96 24.62
C SER A 815 -25.17 25.12 24.37
N ALA A 816 -25.97 25.05 25.42
CA ALA A 816 -27.44 25.11 25.32
C ALA A 816 -27.92 26.45 24.74
N ASP A 817 -27.21 27.55 25.02
CA ASP A 817 -27.48 28.89 24.46
C ASP A 817 -27.04 29.04 22.98
N ASN A 818 -26.38 28.02 22.43
CA ASN A 818 -25.77 28.00 21.10
C ASN A 818 -24.63 29.00 20.87
N CYS A 819 -24.08 29.64 21.91
CA CYS A 819 -23.06 30.67 21.75
C CYS A 819 -21.62 30.13 21.80
N ARG A 820 -21.40 28.97 22.43
CA ARG A 820 -20.05 28.39 22.63
C ARG A 820 -19.95 26.99 22.04
N LEU A 821 -18.93 26.81 21.21
CA LEU A 821 -18.57 25.54 20.62
C LEU A 821 -17.30 25.00 21.30
N TYR A 822 -17.37 23.79 21.84
CA TYR A 822 -16.26 23.09 22.47
C TYR A 822 -15.71 21.98 21.57
N VAL A 823 -14.39 21.91 21.46
CA VAL A 823 -13.67 20.91 20.65
C VAL A 823 -12.40 20.47 21.38
N ALA A 824 -11.98 19.23 21.17
CA ALA A 824 -10.69 18.74 21.63
C ALA A 824 -9.88 18.14 20.47
N SER A 825 -8.56 18.23 20.55
CA SER A 825 -7.63 17.75 19.51
C SER A 825 -6.86 16.49 19.94
N LEU A 826 -6.29 15.81 18.95
CA LEU A 826 -5.34 14.72 19.16
C LEU A 826 -3.99 15.19 19.72
N GLY A 827 -3.74 16.50 19.74
CA GLY A 827 -2.61 17.11 20.41
C GLY A 827 -2.81 17.25 21.92
N GLY A 828 -4.03 17.02 22.41
CA GLY A 828 -4.39 17.14 23.82
C GLY A 828 -4.85 18.53 24.23
N ASP A 829 -5.27 19.36 23.28
CA ASP A 829 -5.82 20.67 23.58
C ASP A 829 -7.35 20.64 23.60
N VAL A 830 -7.95 21.38 24.54
CA VAL A 830 -9.38 21.68 24.59
C VAL A 830 -9.60 23.15 24.26
N PHE A 831 -10.56 23.42 23.39
CA PHE A 831 -10.85 24.75 22.87
C PHE A 831 -12.31 25.12 23.11
N ALA A 832 -12.57 26.41 23.34
CA ALA A 832 -13.88 27.02 23.18
C ALA A 832 -13.85 28.11 22.13
N PHE A 833 -14.83 28.09 21.23
CA PHE A 833 -15.01 29.08 20.18
C PHE A 833 -16.37 29.75 20.32
N GLN A 834 -16.45 31.00 19.89
CA GLN A 834 -17.74 31.61 19.57
C GLN A 834 -18.31 30.93 18.32
N SER A 835 -19.55 30.48 18.41
CA SER A 835 -20.20 29.65 17.39
C SER A 835 -20.48 30.40 16.08
N ASP A 836 -20.71 31.70 16.14
CA ASP A 836 -21.11 32.54 14.99
C ASP A 836 -19.94 32.78 14.01
N ASP A 837 -18.76 33.12 14.53
CA ASP A 837 -17.62 33.59 13.74
C ASP A 837 -16.35 32.74 13.91
N GLY A 838 -16.37 31.74 14.81
CA GLY A 838 -15.24 30.86 15.07
C GLY A 838 -14.13 31.53 15.89
N LYS A 839 -14.40 32.67 16.54
CA LYS A 839 -13.42 33.35 17.39
C LYS A 839 -13.04 32.47 18.58
N LEU A 840 -11.75 32.21 18.76
CA LEU A 840 -11.24 31.48 19.93
C LEU A 840 -11.53 32.30 21.20
N LEU A 841 -12.24 31.69 22.15
CA LEU A 841 -12.52 32.25 23.48
C LEU A 841 -11.42 31.88 24.47
N TRP A 842 -11.08 30.60 24.54
CA TRP A 842 -9.98 30.09 25.38
C TRP A 842 -9.46 28.75 24.86
N LYS A 843 -8.23 28.41 25.26
CA LYS A 843 -7.55 27.13 24.99
C LYS A 843 -6.96 26.59 26.30
N GLN A 844 -7.18 25.30 26.58
CA GLN A 844 -6.61 24.60 27.72
C GLN A 844 -5.82 23.36 27.24
N PRO A 845 -4.49 23.33 27.40
CA PRO A 845 -3.69 22.14 27.11
C PRO A 845 -3.83 21.09 28.22
N LEU A 846 -3.94 19.83 27.82
CA LEU A 846 -3.95 18.62 28.65
C LEU A 846 -2.85 17.62 28.23
N ASP A 847 -1.96 18.01 27.31
CA ASP A 847 -0.69 17.34 26.90
C ASP A 847 -0.78 15.96 26.24
N LYS A 848 -1.95 15.29 26.26
CA LYS A 848 -2.16 13.94 25.72
C LYS A 848 -3.44 13.86 24.90
N ALA A 849 -3.42 13.01 23.87
CA ALA A 849 -4.47 12.94 22.86
C ALA A 849 -5.88 12.73 23.43
N ILE A 850 -6.87 13.41 22.84
CA ILE A 850 -8.27 13.31 23.25
C ILE A 850 -9.10 12.79 22.08
N PHE A 851 -9.61 11.57 22.22
CA PHE A 851 -10.53 10.94 21.27
C PHE A 851 -11.98 11.08 21.72
N SER A 852 -12.20 11.17 23.03
CA SER A 852 -13.53 11.24 23.64
C SER A 852 -14.23 12.55 23.25
N THR A 853 -15.50 12.48 22.87
CA THR A 853 -16.35 13.67 22.74
C THR A 853 -16.55 14.28 24.12
N ILE A 854 -16.35 15.59 24.23
CA ILE A 854 -16.56 16.36 25.47
C ILE A 854 -18.03 16.22 25.93
N ALA A 855 -18.28 16.10 27.23
CA ALA A 855 -19.64 16.18 27.77
C ALA A 855 -19.83 17.50 28.52
N ILE A 856 -20.91 18.24 28.21
CA ILE A 856 -21.26 19.50 28.89
C ILE A 856 -22.14 19.16 30.09
N TRP A 857 -21.70 19.52 31.29
CA TRP A 857 -22.41 19.28 32.53
C TRP A 857 -22.92 20.58 33.14
N ASN A 858 -24.25 20.68 33.27
CA ASN A 858 -24.97 21.83 33.82
C ASN A 858 -24.58 23.19 33.21
N GLU A 859 -24.12 23.22 31.95
CA GLU A 859 -23.55 24.37 31.24
C GLU A 859 -22.34 25.06 31.91
N LYS A 860 -21.91 24.58 33.09
CA LYS A 860 -20.81 25.13 33.89
C LYS A 860 -19.50 24.39 33.69
N PHE A 861 -19.57 23.09 33.38
CA PHE A 861 -18.41 22.23 33.37
C PHE A 861 -18.31 21.41 32.09
N LEU A 862 -17.08 21.09 31.70
CA LEU A 862 -16.75 20.21 30.59
C LEU A 862 -16.05 18.97 31.12
N LEU A 863 -16.58 17.80 30.80
CA LEU A 863 -15.96 16.52 31.16
C LEU A 863 -15.24 15.96 29.94
N VAL A 864 -13.94 15.67 30.10
CA VAL A 864 -13.05 15.27 29.01
C VAL A 864 -12.27 14.01 29.40
N GLY A 865 -12.53 12.90 28.71
CA GLY A 865 -11.75 11.68 28.85
C GLY A 865 -10.46 11.76 28.03
N CYS A 866 -9.32 11.49 28.66
CA CYS A 866 -8.02 11.55 28.01
C CYS A 866 -7.30 10.20 28.04
N VAL A 867 -6.42 9.98 27.04
CA VAL A 867 -5.60 8.77 26.95
C VAL A 867 -4.54 8.67 28.06
N ASP A 868 -4.33 9.76 28.80
CA ASP A 868 -3.45 9.81 29.97
C ASP A 868 -4.04 9.19 31.23
N GLN A 869 -5.17 8.48 31.10
CA GLN A 869 -5.88 7.80 32.19
C GLN A 869 -6.61 8.76 33.13
N THR A 870 -6.93 9.97 32.66
CA THR A 870 -7.62 10.99 33.47
C THR A 870 -8.91 11.46 32.82
N LEU A 871 -9.99 11.49 33.61
CA LEU A 871 -11.19 12.26 33.34
C LEU A 871 -11.01 13.67 33.93
N TYR A 872 -10.96 14.67 33.07
CA TYR A 872 -10.83 16.07 33.43
C TYR A 872 -12.19 16.73 33.57
N CYS A 873 -12.36 17.56 34.60
CA CYS A 873 -13.44 18.53 34.71
C CYS A 873 -12.88 19.94 34.56
N LEU A 874 -13.32 20.66 33.53
CA LEU A 874 -12.91 22.01 33.22
C LEU A 874 -14.08 22.97 33.38
N ASP A 875 -13.80 24.22 33.74
CA ASP A 875 -14.77 25.32 33.67
C ASP A 875 -15.15 25.60 32.21
N SER A 876 -16.44 25.65 31.90
CA SER A 876 -16.91 25.92 30.53
C SER A 876 -16.61 27.35 30.07
N GLY A 877 -16.54 28.31 31.01
CA GLY A 877 -16.36 29.73 30.73
C GLY A 877 -14.93 30.13 30.43
N ASN A 878 -13.95 29.48 31.07
CA ASN A 878 -12.53 29.86 30.96
C ASN A 878 -11.54 28.69 30.77
N GLY A 879 -12.03 27.45 30.72
CA GLY A 879 -11.21 26.26 30.49
C GLY A 879 -10.38 25.79 31.70
N GLN A 880 -10.43 26.49 32.84
CA GLN A 880 -9.61 26.14 34.00
C GLN A 880 -9.99 24.77 34.56
N LYS A 881 -8.97 23.95 34.85
CA LYS A 881 -9.11 22.65 35.49
C LYS A 881 -9.69 22.81 36.91
N LYS A 882 -10.86 22.21 37.15
CA LYS A 882 -11.53 22.21 38.46
C LYS A 882 -11.12 21.01 39.30
N TRP A 883 -11.18 19.83 38.70
CA TRP A 883 -10.76 18.58 39.31
C TRP A 883 -10.46 17.52 38.25
N THR A 884 -9.84 16.44 38.70
CA THR A 884 -9.51 15.28 37.88
C THR A 884 -9.92 13.99 38.59
N PHE A 885 -10.28 12.98 37.82
CA PHE A 885 -10.51 11.63 38.30
C PHE A 885 -9.64 10.66 37.51
N SER A 886 -8.80 9.88 38.21
CA SER A 886 -7.87 8.96 37.57
C SER A 886 -8.46 7.56 37.45
N THR A 887 -8.29 6.96 36.27
CA THR A 887 -8.53 5.54 35.99
C THR A 887 -7.18 4.79 35.93
N HIS A 888 -7.20 3.48 35.62
CA HIS A 888 -5.97 2.68 35.47
C HIS A 888 -5.65 2.35 34.01
N GLY A 889 -6.30 3.03 33.08
CA GLY A 889 -6.15 2.82 31.65
C GLY A 889 -6.65 4.02 30.85
N PRO A 890 -6.27 4.12 29.56
CA PRO A 890 -6.74 5.19 28.68
C PRO A 890 -8.27 5.29 28.59
N ILE A 891 -8.78 6.52 28.43
CA ILE A 891 -10.21 6.79 28.25
C ILE A 891 -10.46 7.23 26.80
N PHE A 892 -10.96 6.30 25.98
CA PHE A 892 -11.41 6.58 24.60
C PHE A 892 -12.93 6.79 24.52
N SER A 893 -13.68 6.14 25.42
CA SER A 893 -15.13 6.32 25.58
C SER A 893 -15.47 7.79 25.81
N SER A 894 -16.48 8.29 25.11
CA SER A 894 -17.06 9.59 25.43
C SER A 894 -17.81 9.51 26.77
N PRO A 895 -17.70 10.51 27.66
CA PRO A 895 -18.45 10.50 28.90
C PRO A 895 -19.95 10.60 28.64
N CYS A 896 -20.73 9.65 29.17
CA CYS A 896 -22.19 9.66 29.11
C CYS A 896 -22.73 10.24 30.42
N LEU A 897 -23.41 11.38 30.33
CA LEU A 897 -24.00 12.07 31.47
C LEU A 897 -25.48 11.70 31.62
N PHE A 898 -25.88 11.36 32.84
CA PHE A 898 -27.28 11.28 33.22
C PHE A 898 -27.45 11.81 34.64
N ASN A 899 -28.24 12.87 34.82
CA ASN A 899 -28.35 13.64 36.06
C ASN A 899 -26.94 14.07 36.58
N ASN A 900 -26.61 13.73 37.83
CA ASN A 900 -25.32 14.01 38.46
C ASN A 900 -24.38 12.79 38.44
N THR A 901 -24.48 11.93 37.43
CA THR A 901 -23.56 10.79 37.30
C THR A 901 -23.03 10.71 35.88
N VAL A 902 -21.71 10.53 35.78
CA VAL A 902 -21.04 10.30 34.50
C VAL A 902 -20.55 8.86 34.42
N TYR A 903 -20.80 8.25 33.27
CA TYR A 903 -20.37 6.90 32.95
C TYR A 903 -19.27 6.95 31.90
N ILE A 904 -18.15 6.26 32.16
CA ILE A 904 -17.03 6.15 31.21
C ILE A 904 -16.56 4.70 31.09
N GLY A 905 -16.42 4.24 29.85
CA GLY A 905 -15.68 3.02 29.53
C GLY A 905 -14.17 3.28 29.54
N CYS A 906 -13.40 2.33 30.05
CA CYS A 906 -11.95 2.45 30.12
C CYS A 906 -11.25 1.19 29.58
N HIS A 907 -10.03 1.38 29.09
CA HIS A 907 -9.17 0.30 28.61
C HIS A 907 -8.59 -0.56 29.75
N ASP A 908 -8.73 -0.15 31.01
CA ASP A 908 -8.47 -1.03 32.16
C ASP A 908 -9.55 -2.09 32.38
N ARG A 909 -10.51 -2.18 31.44
CA ARG A 909 -11.65 -3.11 31.42
C ARG A 909 -12.74 -2.76 32.43
N TYR A 910 -12.74 -1.56 33.00
CA TYR A 910 -13.82 -1.12 33.87
C TYR A 910 -14.77 -0.15 33.17
N LEU A 911 -16.07 -0.33 33.44
CA LEU A 911 -17.06 0.74 33.33
C LEU A 911 -17.11 1.47 34.68
N TYR A 912 -16.86 2.77 34.67
CA TYR A 912 -16.91 3.61 35.87
C TYR A 912 -18.21 4.40 35.92
N ALA A 913 -18.82 4.47 37.10
CA ALA A 913 -19.86 5.44 37.42
C ALA A 913 -19.34 6.42 38.47
N ILE A 914 -19.32 7.70 38.13
CA ILE A 914 -18.73 8.75 38.96
C ILE A 914 -19.81 9.77 39.31
N ASP A 915 -20.03 9.98 40.61
CA ASP A 915 -20.94 10.99 41.14
C ASP A 915 -20.32 12.38 41.01
N LEU A 916 -21.15 13.31 40.55
CA LEU A 916 -20.82 14.70 40.32
C LEU A 916 -21.53 15.64 41.30
N SER A 917 -22.36 15.12 42.20
CA SER A 917 -23.21 15.91 43.12
C SER A 917 -22.50 17.04 43.89
N THR A 918 -21.20 16.90 44.16
CA THR A 918 -20.43 17.89 44.95
C THR A 918 -19.86 19.05 44.15
N GLU A 919 -19.84 18.99 42.81
CA GLU A 919 -19.14 19.92 41.89
C GLU A 919 -17.61 20.08 42.11
N GLN A 920 -17.09 19.76 43.30
CA GLN A 920 -15.70 19.94 43.71
C GLN A 920 -14.79 18.75 43.35
N LYS A 921 -15.36 17.55 43.23
CA LYS A 921 -14.63 16.34 42.82
C LYS A 921 -15.57 15.30 42.22
N GLY A 922 -15.05 14.49 41.30
CA GLY A 922 -15.70 13.24 40.90
C GLY A 922 -15.50 12.18 41.98
N ILE A 923 -16.59 11.60 42.48
CA ILE A 923 -16.55 10.53 43.50
C ILE A 923 -16.94 9.21 42.85
N LEU A 924 -16.09 8.18 42.95
CA LEU A 924 -16.44 6.85 42.45
C LEU A 924 -17.69 6.33 43.17
N LYS A 925 -18.77 6.06 42.43
CA LYS A 925 -19.96 5.37 42.96
C LYS A 925 -19.74 3.87 42.95
N TRP A 926 -19.38 3.35 41.78
CA TRP A 926 -19.05 1.96 41.56
C TRP A 926 -18.23 1.84 40.26
N LYS A 927 -17.58 0.69 40.10
CA LYS A 927 -16.99 0.27 38.82
C LYS A 927 -17.28 -1.20 38.59
N CYS A 928 -17.55 -1.57 37.35
CA CYS A 928 -17.84 -2.96 36.98
C CYS A 928 -16.76 -3.49 36.02
N LEU A 929 -16.23 -4.68 36.31
CA LEU A 929 -15.17 -5.31 35.53
C LEU A 929 -15.74 -6.07 34.33
N PHE A 930 -15.22 -5.78 33.14
CA PHE A 930 -15.46 -6.50 31.91
C PHE A 930 -14.32 -7.47 31.60
N SER A 931 -14.61 -8.44 30.74
CA SER A 931 -13.63 -9.41 30.25
C SER A 931 -12.57 -8.78 29.33
N SER A 932 -12.92 -7.68 28.65
CA SER A 932 -12.04 -6.95 27.73
C SER A 932 -12.22 -5.43 27.83
N MET A 933 -11.45 -4.68 27.03
CA MET A 933 -11.42 -3.22 27.05
C MET A 933 -12.74 -2.61 26.58
N ILE A 934 -13.04 -1.40 27.06
CA ILE A 934 -14.25 -0.67 26.68
C ILE A 934 -13.87 0.56 25.85
N TYR A 935 -14.09 0.46 24.54
CA TYR A 935 -13.92 1.57 23.59
C TYR A 935 -15.22 2.37 23.39
N GLY A 936 -16.33 1.64 23.25
CA GLY A 936 -17.65 2.22 23.02
C GLY A 936 -18.11 3.10 24.19
N SER A 937 -18.91 4.12 23.89
CA SER A 937 -19.47 5.00 24.91
C SER A 937 -20.72 4.36 25.55
N PRO A 938 -20.89 4.43 26.88
CA PRO A 938 -22.09 3.92 27.54
C PRO A 938 -23.36 4.61 27.05
N PHE A 939 -24.49 3.90 27.17
CA PHE A 939 -25.81 4.44 26.91
C PHE A 939 -26.70 4.20 28.12
N VAL A 940 -27.16 5.28 28.75
CA VAL A 940 -28.12 5.26 29.85
C VAL A 940 -29.55 5.33 29.30
N TYR A 941 -30.43 4.46 29.78
CA TYR A 941 -31.83 4.41 29.35
C TYR A 941 -32.75 4.06 30.53
N ASP A 942 -34.04 3.89 30.25
CA ASP A 942 -35.07 3.53 31.23
C ASP A 942 -35.14 4.52 32.41
N ASN A 943 -35.23 5.83 32.07
CA ASN A 943 -35.19 6.95 33.02
C ASN A 943 -33.98 6.90 33.97
N GLY A 944 -32.85 6.39 33.48
CA GLY A 944 -31.61 6.34 34.24
C GLY A 944 -31.50 5.18 35.19
N ARG A 945 -32.34 4.14 35.06
CA ARG A 945 -32.23 2.91 35.86
C ARG A 945 -31.18 1.94 35.30
N MET A 946 -30.89 2.04 34.01
CA MET A 946 -30.06 1.07 33.29
C MET A 946 -28.97 1.77 32.47
N VAL A 947 -27.79 1.17 32.42
CA VAL A 947 -26.69 1.57 31.54
C VAL A 947 -26.20 0.38 30.75
N ILE A 948 -25.99 0.55 29.45
CA ILE A 948 -25.49 -0.49 28.56
C ILE A 948 -24.17 -0.06 27.91
N VAL A 949 -23.24 -1.00 27.79
CA VAL A 949 -21.98 -0.78 27.06
C VAL A 949 -21.43 -2.10 26.50
N GLY A 950 -20.74 -2.01 25.37
CA GLY A 950 -20.05 -3.13 24.72
C GLY A 950 -18.54 -3.10 24.98
N SER A 951 -17.92 -4.28 24.98
CA SER A 951 -16.46 -4.45 25.11
C SER A 951 -15.86 -5.16 23.90
N THR A 952 -14.54 -5.03 23.74
CA THR A 952 -13.81 -5.45 22.53
C THR A 952 -13.72 -6.95 22.31
N ASP A 953 -14.20 -7.77 23.22
CA ASP A 953 -14.34 -9.22 23.03
C ASP A 953 -15.75 -9.64 22.60
N GLY A 954 -16.62 -8.68 22.31
CA GLY A 954 -17.97 -8.92 21.82
C GLY A 954 -19.04 -8.94 22.92
N CYS A 955 -18.66 -8.76 24.19
CA CYS A 955 -19.61 -8.78 25.29
C CYS A 955 -20.37 -7.45 25.39
N LEU A 956 -21.70 -7.53 25.43
CA LEU A 956 -22.63 -6.42 25.63
C LEU A 956 -23.36 -6.61 26.96
N ARG A 957 -23.24 -5.65 27.87
CA ARG A 957 -23.80 -5.76 29.24
C ARG A 957 -24.72 -4.62 29.57
N ILE A 958 -25.83 -4.95 30.22
CA ILE A 958 -26.75 -4.01 30.87
C ILE A 958 -26.53 -4.09 32.37
N LEU A 959 -26.35 -2.93 33.00
CA LEU A 959 -26.09 -2.80 34.42
C LEU A 959 -27.11 -1.87 35.06
N ASN A 960 -27.42 -2.14 36.32
CA ASN A 960 -28.20 -1.24 37.15
C ASN A 960 -27.34 0.00 37.47
N THR A 961 -27.87 1.20 37.24
CA THR A 961 -27.13 2.45 37.43
C THR A 961 -26.82 2.79 38.89
N GLN A 962 -27.60 2.26 39.84
CA GLN A 962 -27.42 2.50 41.26
C GLN A 962 -26.38 1.57 41.87
N SER A 963 -26.48 0.25 41.59
CA SER A 963 -25.58 -0.76 42.19
C SER A 963 -24.36 -1.11 41.34
N GLY A 964 -24.42 -0.91 40.02
CA GLY A 964 -23.39 -1.40 39.08
C GLY A 964 -23.46 -2.90 38.85
N GLU A 965 -24.50 -3.58 39.34
CA GLU A 965 -24.71 -5.01 39.13
C GLU A 965 -25.14 -5.29 37.70
N ILE A 966 -24.61 -6.39 37.14
CA ILE A 966 -24.97 -6.85 35.80
C ILE A 966 -26.39 -7.41 35.86
N VAL A 967 -27.29 -6.80 35.10
CA VAL A 967 -28.68 -7.24 35.00
C VAL A 967 -28.83 -8.31 33.91
N CYS A 968 -28.20 -8.08 32.77
CA CYS A 968 -28.10 -9.08 31.71
C CYS A 968 -26.86 -8.83 30.86
N GLU A 969 -26.36 -9.91 30.25
CA GLU A 969 -25.27 -9.85 29.29
C GLU A 969 -25.56 -10.76 28.10
N THR A 970 -24.98 -10.40 26.96
CA THR A 970 -24.98 -11.22 25.76
C THR A 970 -23.65 -11.05 25.03
N LYS A 971 -23.37 -11.93 24.08
CA LYS A 971 -22.15 -11.90 23.27
C LYS A 971 -22.53 -11.96 21.80
N VAL A 972 -21.92 -11.09 20.99
CA VAL A 972 -22.04 -11.16 19.52
C VAL A 972 -21.15 -12.27 18.96
N ASP A 973 -21.41 -12.72 17.74
CA ASP A 973 -20.80 -13.94 17.18
C ASP A 973 -19.32 -13.79 16.78
N GLY A 974 -18.74 -12.58 16.72
CA GLY A 974 -17.35 -12.38 16.28
C GLY A 974 -16.54 -11.25 16.96
N ASN A 975 -15.66 -10.60 16.18
CA ASN A 975 -14.47 -9.87 16.65
C ASN A 975 -14.71 -8.49 17.30
N GLY A 976 -15.52 -8.39 18.36
CA GLY A 976 -15.46 -7.25 19.28
C GLY A 976 -16.35 -6.04 18.96
N LEU A 977 -16.85 -5.39 20.02
CA LEU A 977 -17.69 -4.19 19.94
C LEU A 977 -16.87 -2.91 20.13
N PHE A 978 -16.66 -2.18 19.04
CA PHE A 978 -16.06 -0.82 19.03
C PHE A 978 -17.14 0.27 18.87
N SER A 979 -18.26 -0.09 18.23
CA SER A 979 -19.46 0.74 18.12
C SER A 979 -20.10 0.97 19.49
N SER A 980 -20.63 2.17 19.73
CA SER A 980 -21.40 2.46 20.95
C SER A 980 -22.85 1.99 20.77
N PRO A 981 -23.46 1.29 21.74
CA PRO A 981 -24.84 0.87 21.63
C PRO A 981 -25.80 2.08 21.65
N VAL A 982 -26.94 1.94 20.95
CA VAL A 982 -28.06 2.89 21.02
C VAL A 982 -29.32 2.13 21.34
N VAL A 983 -30.09 2.63 22.31
CA VAL A 983 -31.30 1.99 22.80
C VAL A 983 -32.52 2.81 22.42
N TYR A 984 -33.53 2.13 21.89
CA TYR A 984 -34.86 2.69 21.67
C TYR A 984 -35.92 1.70 22.16
N LEU A 985 -36.75 2.13 23.11
CA LEU A 985 -37.68 1.26 23.84
C LEU A 985 -36.96 0.02 24.40
N ASN A 986 -37.27 -1.17 23.88
CA ASN A 986 -36.61 -2.42 24.22
C ASN A 986 -35.67 -2.94 23.13
N PHE A 987 -35.40 -2.16 22.08
CA PHE A 987 -34.44 -2.50 21.04
C PHE A 987 -33.07 -1.90 21.34
N ILE A 988 -32.05 -2.73 21.21
CA ILE A 988 -30.64 -2.37 21.41
C ILE A 988 -29.92 -2.61 20.10
N LEU A 989 -29.40 -1.54 19.52
CA LEU A 989 -28.69 -1.54 18.25
C LEU A 989 -27.20 -1.36 18.50
N VAL A 990 -26.37 -2.19 17.87
CA VAL A 990 -24.91 -2.08 17.97
C VAL A 990 -24.21 -2.65 16.75
N GLY A 991 -23.17 -1.97 16.26
CA GLY A 991 -22.29 -2.46 15.21
C GLY A 991 -21.15 -3.31 15.76
N SER A 992 -20.70 -4.29 15.00
CA SER A 992 -19.60 -5.19 15.37
C SER A 992 -18.56 -5.28 14.25
N ARG A 993 -17.33 -5.67 14.60
CA ARG A 993 -16.27 -5.92 13.61
C ARG A 993 -16.33 -7.30 12.97
N ASP A 994 -17.34 -8.09 13.30
CA ASP A 994 -17.73 -9.30 12.55
C ASP A 994 -18.56 -8.98 11.29
N ASP A 995 -18.66 -7.70 10.95
CA ASP A 995 -19.38 -7.16 9.78
C ASP A 995 -20.90 -7.04 9.97
N TYR A 996 -21.46 -7.30 11.16
CA TYR A 996 -22.90 -7.24 11.39
C TYR A 996 -23.36 -6.05 12.24
N LEU A 997 -24.49 -5.45 11.83
CA LEU A 997 -25.35 -4.66 12.69
C LEU A 997 -26.28 -5.62 13.44
N TYR A 998 -26.26 -5.55 14.77
CA TYR A 998 -27.12 -6.35 15.64
C TYR A 998 -28.27 -5.49 16.17
N CYS A 999 -29.47 -6.07 16.18
CA CYS A 999 -30.62 -5.59 16.93
C CYS A 999 -31.04 -6.66 17.94
N TYR A 1000 -30.85 -6.37 19.21
CA TYR A 1000 -31.35 -7.19 20.31
C TYR A 1000 -32.65 -6.62 20.82
N LYS A 1001 -33.55 -7.51 21.28
CA LYS A 1001 -34.77 -7.14 21.98
C LYS A 1001 -34.68 -7.56 23.44
N LEU A 1002 -34.99 -6.64 24.33
CA LEU A 1002 -35.10 -6.88 25.76
C LEU A 1002 -36.52 -7.37 26.08
N LEU A 1003 -36.63 -8.60 26.59
CA LEU A 1003 -37.90 -9.20 26.97
C LEU A 1003 -38.15 -9.06 28.48
N SER A 1004 -39.40 -8.76 28.82
CA SER A 1004 -39.95 -8.67 30.17
C SER A 1004 -40.19 -10.03 30.81
#